data_AF-A0A368BN82-F1
#
_entry.id   AF-A0A368BN82-F1
#
_cell.length_a   1.000
_cell.length_b   1.000
_cell.length_c   1.000
_cell.angle_alpha   90.00
_cell.angle_beta   90.00
_cell.angle_gamma   90.00
#
_symmetry.space_group_name_H-M   'P 1'
#
loop_
_entity.id
_entity.type
_entity.pdbx_description
1 polymer ?
#
loop_
_entity_poly.entity_id
_entity_poly.type
_entity_poly.pdbx_seq_one_letter_code
_entity_poly.pdbx_strand_id
1 'polypeptide(L)'
;MLINNQPAYQYTQDESEDDVNGNGVSNVWYVFKVDGVSLAPEPTPDPTPEPTPEPTPEPTPEPTPEPTPEPTPDPTPEPTPEPTPEPTPEPTPEPTPAPASAVQGSVKIEGPFALDSDINNENIENIDNGFTNRAQFLEQYSTVLGWMGDDDDLEIFQLVAAESETAVQLEIINHNGDPDNRAENTDLDMYIVNTDIETISSGAGLEKIEFAEIPAGEGDIYYIIIDHYRGDNSNSSAYIINQEPTAASSSDNQAKHQESNAEINIGKLIIVNKEFNSTNSQEALYKDLSPKLETRPSALIEISEEKLKEFVNLSGVETSSLKQQFPAVAKLGEWRKATNLLRKRLPSAKIDFDYKRELHDVFVKDPLYDSYQWWNFDIVNLPEALDILGQETKPINVAVLDSGSPDVDNVGYQRSIFDNDRGWDMEDNDSVPIDIPSENASTTSHGSHVGSTISMLNDGVDGNGFGARVTPVRVCYDRGCGPTYEAYLFINGDENDSETTWAQRTAESKGVPLEDLDEKLYSMNMSYGGGGGSANSNACEKLAEISESGILVASSSGNGGINSTSWPAACPTVFSVAATNGTHRRSSYSSTNQYVDFAAPGGEYSDWNDDGIDDLVYAYALFDNSNPDVEMPLSGLQGTSMASPHGAGFLALLKHYYEDVAKPFEINTDLPEILKYNHVEQLLKANLITNDVNKESREFDTTARPGRDDHLGYGIIDLHKAIKSIDAFKSSYFTSFDALPSYEGPSLIKLNAGEVQEFTLTPKGVAGDGFNSLEYTFQSEFLEVKDLDNLNYSVVNAPDYTWAGWVDTPITFTFPMEEGADLPFEGYELLAVGVNILFHIKGEASSVDILDLKAYLLDEEDQVLQESRTDLIGGEGALGFNEVEPGNYKLKVCSDINGDNAWCGSGELVAESEVFEVTGVSSTEVGLELSAFSEGVPNNAPVITSDPEITDSTFATVGEEYLYRVLATDEDYENENGTSAPRSWFNYSIELINEEDGSTGNFLSIDIIGEVTGVPKEKHIGSWKVKIGVSDRIDTTYQEFILTVDE
;
A
#
# COMPACT_ATOMS: atom_id res chain seq x y z
N MET A 1 6.17 22.39 10.28
CA MET A 1 7.42 23.12 9.90
C MET A 1 8.60 22.28 10.36
N LEU A 2 9.54 21.97 9.47
CA LEU A 2 10.75 21.22 9.82
C LEU A 2 11.89 22.15 10.24
N ILE A 3 12.69 21.75 11.23
CA ILE A 3 13.98 22.35 11.60
C ILE A 3 14.98 21.21 11.75
N ASN A 4 16.10 21.26 11.02
CA ASN A 4 17.09 20.16 10.94
C ASN A 4 16.46 18.79 10.59
N ASN A 5 15.51 18.77 9.64
CA ASN A 5 14.69 17.61 9.25
C ASN A 5 13.87 16.95 10.40
N GLN A 6 13.59 17.68 11.49
CA GLN A 6 12.68 17.23 12.55
C GLN A 6 11.47 18.18 12.68
N PRO A 7 10.25 17.67 12.97
CA PRO A 7 9.06 18.49 13.14
C PRO A 7 9.15 19.40 14.37
N ALA A 8 8.71 20.66 14.22
CA ALA A 8 8.67 21.65 15.30
C ALA A 8 7.24 21.87 15.81
N TYR A 9 7.09 21.89 17.13
CA TYR A 9 5.81 22.01 17.84
C TYR A 9 5.31 23.47 17.86
N GLN A 10 4.00 23.66 17.68
CA GLN A 10 3.37 24.98 17.77
C GLN A 10 1.97 24.92 18.38
N TYR A 11 1.89 25.21 19.67
CA TYR A 11 0.64 25.59 20.34
C TYR A 11 0.72 27.03 20.87
N THR A 12 -0.43 27.60 21.27
CA THR A 12 -0.59 29.05 21.46
C THR A 12 -1.11 29.46 22.83
N GLN A 13 -1.34 28.50 23.72
CA GLN A 13 -1.79 28.73 25.10
C GLN A 13 -0.77 28.33 26.17
N ASP A 14 0.37 27.74 25.78
CA ASP A 14 1.47 27.40 26.71
C ASP A 14 2.13 28.68 27.25
N GLU A 15 2.21 28.78 28.57
CA GLU A 15 2.89 29.85 29.29
C GLU A 15 4.28 29.43 29.80
N SER A 16 4.60 28.13 29.84
CA SER A 16 5.85 27.56 30.37
C SER A 16 6.44 26.39 29.54
N GLU A 17 7.67 25.97 29.87
CA GLU A 17 8.30 24.74 29.31
C GLU A 17 7.76 23.45 29.96
N ASP A 18 7.12 23.55 31.13
CA ASP A 18 6.51 22.43 31.86
C ASP A 18 5.09 22.09 31.33
N ASP A 19 4.59 22.84 30.34
CA ASP A 19 3.23 22.70 29.79
C ASP A 19 3.13 21.66 28.65
N VAL A 20 4.27 21.11 28.20
CA VAL A 20 4.38 20.22 27.02
C VAL A 20 4.46 18.75 27.44
N ASN A 21 3.54 17.93 26.94
CA ASN A 21 3.45 16.49 27.20
C ASN A 21 3.47 15.64 25.91
N GLY A 22 3.95 14.40 26.00
CA GLY A 22 4.14 13.47 24.87
C GLY A 22 5.60 13.01 24.68
N ASN A 23 5.88 12.30 23.58
CA ASN A 23 7.23 11.79 23.26
C ASN A 23 7.96 12.68 22.24
N GLY A 24 8.86 13.55 22.74
CA GLY A 24 9.75 14.35 21.89
C GLY A 24 10.92 13.52 21.33
N VAL A 25 11.21 13.65 20.03
CA VAL A 25 12.27 12.89 19.34
C VAL A 25 13.61 13.03 20.07
N SER A 26 14.21 11.90 20.48
CA SER A 26 15.44 11.86 21.29
C SER A 26 15.40 12.68 22.60
N ASN A 27 14.22 12.84 23.21
CA ASN A 27 13.96 13.69 24.39
C ASN A 27 14.23 15.19 24.16
N VAL A 28 14.04 15.70 22.93
CA VAL A 28 14.21 17.13 22.60
C VAL A 28 12.90 17.75 22.09
N TRP A 29 12.51 18.88 22.68
CA TRP A 29 11.34 19.67 22.30
C TRP A 29 11.74 20.99 21.63
N TYR A 30 11.01 21.40 20.58
CA TYR A 30 11.23 22.65 19.84
C TYR A 30 9.98 23.52 19.85
N VAL A 31 9.89 24.46 20.81
CA VAL A 31 8.67 25.25 21.09
C VAL A 31 8.81 26.72 20.62
N PHE A 32 7.79 27.23 19.94
CA PHE A 32 7.76 28.58 19.35
C PHE A 32 6.46 29.36 19.65
N LYS A 33 6.58 30.68 19.78
CA LYS A 33 5.43 31.59 19.93
C LYS A 33 4.89 32.07 18.59
N VAL A 34 3.65 32.55 18.60
CA VAL A 34 2.88 33.06 17.44
C VAL A 34 3.60 34.18 16.66
N ASP A 35 4.53 34.90 17.29
CA ASP A 35 5.36 35.94 16.66
C ASP A 35 6.69 35.43 16.08
N GLY A 36 6.90 34.10 16.04
CA GLY A 36 8.07 33.44 15.44
C GLY A 36 9.31 33.42 16.34
N VAL A 37 9.15 33.67 17.64
CA VAL A 37 10.23 33.65 18.62
C VAL A 37 10.26 32.30 19.35
N SER A 38 11.42 31.63 19.37
CA SER A 38 11.65 30.40 20.12
C SER A 38 11.57 30.63 21.62
N LEU A 39 11.02 29.67 22.37
CA LEU A 39 11.09 29.68 23.85
C LEU A 39 12.45 29.22 24.40
N ALA A 40 13.20 28.45 23.61
CA ALA A 40 14.51 27.91 23.98
C ALA A 40 15.45 28.98 24.59
N PRO A 41 16.20 28.65 25.66
CA PRO A 41 17.09 29.60 26.33
C PRO A 41 18.14 30.17 25.36
N GLU A 42 18.44 31.48 25.47
CA GLU A 42 19.40 32.16 24.59
C GLU A 42 20.70 31.34 24.47
N PRO A 43 21.21 31.07 23.24
CA PRO A 43 22.42 30.29 23.06
C PRO A 43 23.56 30.97 23.84
N THR A 44 24.15 30.23 24.79
CA THR A 44 25.16 30.77 25.71
C THR A 44 26.26 31.42 24.87
N PRO A 45 26.51 32.73 25.03
CA PRO A 45 27.28 33.49 24.05
C PRO A 45 28.68 32.91 23.88
N ASP A 46 28.99 32.58 22.63
CA ASP A 46 30.22 31.93 22.16
C ASP A 46 31.46 32.46 22.92
N PRO A 47 32.21 31.60 23.64
CA PRO A 47 33.20 32.02 24.62
C PRO A 47 34.16 33.06 24.03
N THR A 48 34.15 34.26 24.63
CA THR A 48 34.91 35.42 24.14
C THR A 48 36.36 35.01 23.89
N PRO A 49 36.87 35.10 22.64
CA PRO A 49 38.12 34.45 22.27
C PRO A 49 39.26 34.96 23.15
N GLU A 50 40.01 34.02 23.74
CA GLU A 50 41.09 34.35 24.67
C GLU A 50 42.12 35.30 24.03
N PRO A 51 42.64 36.28 24.78
CA PRO A 51 43.58 37.26 24.26
C PRO A 51 44.83 36.56 23.73
N THR A 52 45.12 36.74 22.44
CA THR A 52 46.20 36.05 21.73
C THR A 52 47.54 36.20 22.47
N PRO A 53 48.18 35.10 22.92
CA PRO A 53 49.43 35.18 23.65
C PRO A 53 50.58 35.72 22.77
N GLU A 54 51.48 36.51 23.36
CA GLU A 54 52.66 37.04 22.67
C GLU A 54 53.60 35.93 22.18
N PRO A 55 54.32 36.12 21.07
CA PRO A 55 55.08 35.05 20.41
C PRO A 55 56.26 34.54 21.25
N THR A 56 56.26 33.24 21.51
CA THR A 56 57.32 32.52 22.25
C THR A 56 58.66 32.54 21.50
N PRO A 57 59.79 32.86 22.16
CA PRO A 57 61.12 32.85 21.54
C PRO A 57 61.72 31.45 21.34
N GLU A 58 62.74 31.36 20.49
CA GLU A 58 63.44 30.12 20.08
C GLU A 58 64.09 29.33 21.25
N PRO A 59 64.22 27.98 21.11
CA PRO A 59 64.72 27.12 22.18
C PRO A 59 66.24 27.21 22.43
N THR A 60 66.65 26.86 23.64
CA THR A 60 68.05 26.62 24.02
C THR A 60 68.18 25.29 24.79
N PRO A 61 69.34 24.59 24.73
CA PRO A 61 69.40 23.14 25.00
C PRO A 61 69.66 22.71 26.46
N GLU A 62 69.60 21.39 26.66
CA GLU A 62 69.63 20.61 27.90
C GLU A 62 70.75 20.90 28.93
N PRO A 63 70.51 20.51 30.20
CA PRO A 63 71.48 19.68 30.91
C PRO A 63 70.90 18.45 31.66
N THR A 64 71.75 17.42 31.80
CA THR A 64 71.64 16.21 32.64
C THR A 64 72.32 16.41 34.02
N PRO A 65 72.35 15.44 34.99
CA PRO A 65 71.51 14.26 35.32
C PRO A 65 71.23 14.09 36.87
N GLU A 66 70.81 12.88 37.29
CA GLU A 66 70.98 12.27 38.65
C GLU A 66 70.15 12.80 39.87
N PRO A 67 70.01 12.04 40.98
CA PRO A 67 69.72 10.60 41.11
C PRO A 67 68.62 10.26 42.16
N THR A 68 68.24 8.98 42.29
CA THR A 68 67.19 8.46 43.20
C THR A 68 67.59 8.40 44.70
N PRO A 69 66.70 8.74 45.65
CA PRO A 69 66.86 8.44 47.08
C PRO A 69 66.14 7.14 47.56
N GLU A 70 66.57 6.63 48.71
CA GLU A 70 66.17 5.33 49.32
C GLU A 70 64.92 5.39 50.24
N PRO A 71 64.31 4.23 50.60
CA PRO A 71 63.06 4.17 51.38
C PRO A 71 63.22 4.39 52.90
N THR A 72 62.09 4.64 53.58
CA THR A 72 61.97 4.80 55.04
C THR A 72 60.80 3.96 55.62
N PRO A 73 60.79 3.61 56.92
CA PRO A 73 60.57 2.20 57.31
C PRO A 73 59.27 1.87 58.09
N ASP A 74 59.12 0.58 58.41
CA ASP A 74 58.05 -0.07 59.18
C ASP A 74 57.62 0.62 60.50
N PRO A 75 56.32 0.55 60.85
CA PRO A 75 55.84 0.62 62.22
C PRO A 75 55.91 -0.75 62.93
N THR A 76 56.41 -0.77 64.16
CA THR A 76 56.54 -2.00 65.01
C THR A 76 55.22 -2.49 65.62
N PRO A 77 55.12 -3.79 66.00
CA PRO A 77 53.88 -4.41 66.48
C PRO A 77 53.61 -4.23 67.99
N GLU A 78 52.32 -4.33 68.37
CA GLU A 78 51.84 -4.48 69.75
C GLU A 78 50.55 -5.35 69.75
N PRO A 79 50.02 -5.83 70.91
CA PRO A 79 50.37 -7.16 71.40
C PRO A 79 49.25 -8.22 71.29
N THR A 80 49.65 -9.50 71.39
CA THR A 80 48.79 -10.67 71.30
C THR A 80 47.81 -10.82 72.50
N PRO A 81 46.51 -11.03 72.27
CA PRO A 81 45.58 -11.55 73.28
C PRO A 81 45.81 -13.03 73.63
N GLU A 82 45.27 -13.47 74.76
CA GLU A 82 45.34 -14.88 75.23
C GLU A 82 44.34 -15.80 74.50
N PRO A 83 44.58 -17.13 74.45
CA PRO A 83 43.71 -18.07 73.76
C PRO A 83 42.38 -18.31 74.51
N THR A 84 41.27 -17.94 73.87
CA THR A 84 39.92 -18.41 74.19
C THR A 84 39.68 -19.85 73.65
N PRO A 85 38.66 -20.58 74.15
CA PRO A 85 38.56 -22.03 73.95
C PRO A 85 38.23 -22.48 72.52
N GLU A 86 38.51 -23.75 72.24
CA GLU A 86 38.01 -24.46 71.06
C GLU A 86 36.47 -24.32 70.97
N PRO A 87 35.91 -23.80 69.86
CA PRO A 87 34.49 -23.94 69.61
C PRO A 87 34.15 -25.41 69.34
N THR A 88 32.98 -25.83 69.82
CA THR A 88 32.34 -27.10 69.48
C THR A 88 32.34 -27.29 67.96
N PRO A 89 32.54 -28.51 67.41
CA PRO A 89 32.31 -28.73 65.98
C PRO A 89 30.90 -28.26 65.61
N GLU A 90 30.83 -27.40 64.59
CA GLU A 90 29.57 -26.94 64.02
C GLU A 90 28.77 -28.16 63.52
N PRO A 91 27.43 -28.10 63.52
CA PRO A 91 26.66 -29.10 62.81
C PRO A 91 27.13 -29.13 61.36
N THR A 92 27.27 -30.33 60.80
CA THR A 92 27.44 -30.47 59.35
C THR A 92 26.33 -29.65 58.69
N PRO A 93 26.64 -28.72 57.76
CA PRO A 93 25.58 -28.05 57.02
C PRO A 93 24.69 -29.12 56.40
N GLU A 94 23.38 -28.89 56.41
CA GLU A 94 22.46 -29.71 55.64
C GLU A 94 22.93 -29.73 54.18
N PRO A 95 22.78 -30.85 53.46
CA PRO A 95 23.29 -30.94 52.10
C PRO A 95 22.73 -29.78 51.30
N THR A 96 23.62 -28.93 50.78
CA THR A 96 23.26 -27.89 49.83
C THR A 96 22.36 -28.54 48.78
N PRO A 97 21.17 -27.98 48.50
CA PRO A 97 20.32 -28.49 47.42
C PRO A 97 21.16 -28.71 46.16
N ALA A 98 20.77 -29.72 45.36
CA ALA A 98 21.33 -29.82 44.02
C ALA A 98 21.17 -28.45 43.33
N PRO A 99 22.14 -28.00 42.50
CA PRO A 99 22.02 -26.72 41.83
C PRO A 99 20.70 -26.71 41.05
N ALA A 100 19.78 -25.88 41.50
CA ALA A 100 18.47 -25.73 40.91
C ALA A 100 18.65 -25.31 39.45
N SER A 101 18.13 -26.10 38.50
CA SER A 101 18.07 -25.67 37.12
C SER A 101 17.21 -24.41 37.04
N ALA A 102 17.67 -23.45 36.24
CA ALA A 102 17.03 -22.16 36.09
C ALA A 102 16.79 -21.89 34.61
N VAL A 103 15.64 -21.32 34.29
CA VAL A 103 15.35 -20.78 32.96
C VAL A 103 15.51 -19.28 33.06
N GLN A 104 16.28 -18.67 32.16
CA GLN A 104 16.43 -17.23 32.04
C GLN A 104 15.91 -16.82 30.66
N GLY A 105 15.12 -15.75 30.63
CA GLY A 105 14.53 -15.22 29.41
C GLY A 105 14.95 -13.79 29.17
N SER A 106 15.31 -13.47 27.93
CA SER A 106 15.37 -12.10 27.41
C SER A 106 14.13 -11.85 26.58
N VAL A 107 13.39 -10.79 26.90
CA VAL A 107 12.18 -10.38 26.16
C VAL A 107 12.49 -9.07 25.45
N LYS A 108 12.08 -8.93 24.20
CA LYS A 108 12.14 -7.66 23.46
C LYS A 108 10.86 -7.41 22.65
N ILE A 109 10.64 -6.17 22.24
CA ILE A 109 9.76 -5.83 21.11
C ILE A 109 10.67 -5.58 19.89
N GLU A 110 10.28 -6.04 18.70
CA GLU A 110 10.93 -5.61 17.44
C GLU A 110 10.29 -4.34 16.91
N GLY A 111 11.10 -3.41 16.42
CA GLY A 111 10.67 -2.07 16.01
C GLY A 111 10.72 -1.82 14.50
N PRO A 112 10.16 -0.69 14.03
CA PRO A 112 9.53 0.38 14.83
C PRO A 112 8.17 -0.01 15.41
N PHE A 113 7.93 0.38 16.66
CA PHE A 113 6.70 0.10 17.41
C PHE A 113 6.38 1.28 18.33
N ALA A 114 5.10 1.58 18.52
CA ALA A 114 4.60 2.61 19.43
C ALA A 114 3.46 2.07 20.30
N LEU A 115 3.42 2.51 21.56
CA LEU A 115 2.18 2.53 22.32
C LEU A 115 1.52 3.88 22.12
N ASP A 116 0.20 3.87 22.08
CA ASP A 116 -0.66 5.04 22.15
C ASP A 116 -0.52 5.75 23.52
N SER A 117 -0.71 7.06 23.56
CA SER A 117 -0.44 7.91 24.74
C SER A 117 -1.48 7.76 25.85
N ASP A 118 -2.60 7.11 25.56
CA ASP A 118 -3.82 7.17 26.36
C ASP A 118 -4.31 5.80 26.88
N ILE A 119 -3.60 4.71 26.58
CA ILE A 119 -4.02 3.34 26.87
C ILE A 119 -4.53 3.13 28.32
N ASN A 120 -5.56 2.29 28.45
CA ASN A 120 -6.30 2.05 29.70
C ASN A 120 -5.55 1.16 30.72
N ASN A 121 -4.29 1.48 31.04
CA ASN A 121 -3.46 0.77 32.02
C ASN A 121 -3.13 1.67 33.22
N GLU A 122 -3.44 1.22 34.45
CA GLU A 122 -3.26 2.04 35.67
C GLU A 122 -1.80 2.36 36.06
N ASN A 123 -0.81 1.77 35.37
CA ASN A 123 0.62 1.98 35.60
C ASN A 123 1.26 2.97 34.61
N ILE A 124 0.50 3.45 33.61
CA ILE A 124 0.98 4.33 32.54
C ILE A 124 0.25 5.69 32.64
N GLU A 125 0.94 6.79 32.33
CA GLU A 125 0.36 8.14 32.39
C GLU A 125 -0.39 8.44 31.09
N ASN A 126 -1.73 8.43 31.14
CA ASN A 126 -2.63 8.79 30.04
C ASN A 126 -2.48 10.28 29.66
N ILE A 127 -2.24 10.56 28.37
CA ILE A 127 -1.89 11.89 27.83
C ILE A 127 -2.69 12.20 26.54
N ASP A 128 -3.91 12.74 26.68
CA ASP A 128 -4.79 12.97 25.51
C ASP A 128 -4.12 13.72 24.34
N ASN A 129 -4.05 13.02 23.20
CA ASN A 129 -3.41 13.49 21.97
C ASN A 129 -4.39 14.05 20.94
N GLY A 130 -5.72 13.96 21.18
CA GLY A 130 -6.85 14.20 20.27
C GLY A 130 -7.05 15.60 19.67
N PHE A 131 -5.96 16.36 19.54
CA PHE A 131 -5.90 17.72 19.01
C PHE A 131 -4.65 17.83 18.12
N THR A 132 -4.73 18.50 16.96
CA THR A 132 -3.58 18.61 16.02
C THR A 132 -2.33 19.26 16.62
N ASN A 133 -2.47 19.96 17.75
CA ASN A 133 -1.36 20.56 18.51
C ASN A 133 -0.87 19.70 19.69
N ARG A 134 -1.38 18.47 19.88
CA ARG A 134 -0.87 17.45 20.82
C ARG A 134 -0.67 16.07 20.16
N ALA A 135 -0.97 15.96 18.87
CA ALA A 135 -0.90 14.74 18.09
C ALA A 135 0.41 13.97 18.31
N GLN A 136 0.31 12.68 18.65
CA GLN A 136 1.45 11.85 18.98
C GLN A 136 2.32 11.59 17.74
N PHE A 137 3.64 11.79 17.84
CA PHE A 137 4.54 11.48 16.75
C PHE A 137 4.72 9.96 16.59
N LEU A 138 4.60 9.46 15.35
CA LEU A 138 4.89 8.09 14.96
C LEU A 138 6.12 8.02 14.05
N GLU A 139 6.92 6.97 14.24
CA GLU A 139 7.97 6.61 13.29
C GLU A 139 7.38 5.95 12.04
N GLN A 140 8.04 6.14 10.90
CA GLN A 140 7.64 5.55 9.63
C GLN A 140 7.57 4.02 9.73
N TYR A 141 6.48 3.42 9.28
CA TYR A 141 6.18 1.99 9.40
C TYR A 141 6.01 1.46 10.84
N SER A 142 5.81 2.30 11.86
CA SER A 142 5.57 1.81 13.22
C SER A 142 4.23 1.09 13.35
N THR A 143 4.22 -0.14 13.89
CA THR A 143 2.99 -0.71 14.45
C THR A 143 2.63 0.07 15.72
N VAL A 144 1.39 0.53 15.82
CA VAL A 144 0.83 1.18 17.02
C VAL A 144 -0.13 0.21 17.69
N LEU A 145 -0.08 0.11 19.03
CA LEU A 145 -1.12 -0.52 19.84
C LEU A 145 -1.73 0.54 20.76
N GLY A 146 -3.04 0.73 20.65
CA GLY A 146 -3.80 1.73 21.39
C GLY A 146 -5.14 1.23 21.92
N TRP A 147 -5.89 2.13 22.57
CA TRP A 147 -7.20 1.84 23.16
C TRP A 147 -8.04 3.11 23.15
N MET A 148 -9.31 3.02 22.76
CA MET A 148 -10.21 4.18 22.70
C MET A 148 -11.59 3.85 23.30
N GLY A 149 -12.16 4.75 24.11
CA GLY A 149 -13.34 4.43 24.94
C GLY A 149 -13.79 5.45 25.99
N ASP A 150 -14.88 5.11 26.70
CA ASP A 150 -15.49 5.89 27.80
C ASP A 150 -15.72 7.40 27.52
N ASP A 151 -14.83 8.30 27.97
CA ASP A 151 -14.91 9.76 27.76
C ASP A 151 -14.05 10.24 26.56
N ASP A 152 -13.18 9.40 26.00
CA ASP A 152 -12.33 9.69 24.84
C ASP A 152 -13.01 9.28 23.51
N ASP A 153 -12.92 10.12 22.49
CA ASP A 153 -13.59 9.92 21.20
C ASP A 153 -12.74 10.15 19.94
N LEU A 154 -11.46 10.51 20.06
CA LEU A 154 -10.65 10.95 18.91
C LEU A 154 -9.15 10.90 19.18
N GLU A 155 -8.45 9.99 18.52
CA GLU A 155 -6.98 9.92 18.50
C GLU A 155 -6.42 10.63 17.26
N ILE A 156 -5.27 11.30 17.40
CA ILE A 156 -4.55 11.98 16.31
C ILE A 156 -3.06 11.70 16.40
N PHE A 157 -2.54 10.97 15.42
CA PHE A 157 -1.11 10.74 15.24
C PHE A 157 -0.55 11.67 14.17
N GLN A 158 0.69 12.13 14.32
CA GLN A 158 1.46 12.88 13.33
C GLN A 158 2.65 12.05 12.85
N LEU A 159 2.92 12.07 11.55
CA LEU A 159 4.11 11.44 10.97
C LEU A 159 4.64 12.24 9.77
N VAL A 160 5.87 11.95 9.39
CA VAL A 160 6.49 12.44 8.15
C VAL A 160 6.32 11.36 7.08
N ALA A 161 5.79 11.74 5.91
CA ALA A 161 5.56 10.81 4.81
C ALA A 161 6.87 10.30 4.18
N ALA A 162 6.75 9.11 3.60
CA ALA A 162 7.82 8.35 2.99
C ALA A 162 8.04 8.71 1.51
N GLU A 163 9.15 8.26 0.92
CA GLU A 163 9.37 8.27 -0.53
C GLU A 163 8.33 7.43 -1.32
N SER A 164 7.53 6.60 -0.64
CA SER A 164 6.53 5.70 -1.23
C SER A 164 5.24 5.68 -0.42
N GLU A 165 4.11 5.39 -1.07
CA GLU A 165 2.81 5.21 -0.42
C GLU A 165 2.90 4.23 0.77
N THR A 166 2.40 4.65 1.93
CA THR A 166 2.38 3.83 3.15
C THR A 166 0.94 3.39 3.43
N ALA A 167 0.71 2.09 3.27
CA ALA A 167 -0.54 1.44 3.62
C ALA A 167 -0.72 1.42 5.13
N VAL A 168 -1.89 1.87 5.59
CA VAL A 168 -2.28 1.91 7.00
C VAL A 168 -3.50 1.01 7.21
N GLN A 169 -3.40 0.06 8.12
CA GLN A 169 -4.45 -0.90 8.44
C GLN A 169 -4.78 -0.79 9.93
N LEU A 170 -5.99 -0.33 10.25
CA LEU A 170 -6.53 -0.26 11.61
C LEU A 170 -7.31 -1.55 11.88
N GLU A 171 -6.82 -2.42 12.76
CA GLU A 171 -7.57 -3.57 13.27
C GLU A 171 -8.24 -3.24 14.61
N ILE A 172 -9.56 -3.41 14.67
CA ILE A 172 -10.41 -3.20 15.83
C ILE A 172 -10.51 -4.51 16.61
N ILE A 173 -10.10 -4.53 17.87
CA ILE A 173 -10.06 -5.77 18.68
C ILE A 173 -11.46 -6.21 19.11
N ASN A 174 -12.27 -5.31 19.67
CA ASN A 174 -13.64 -5.59 20.13
C ASN A 174 -14.66 -5.52 18.98
N HIS A 175 -14.34 -6.22 17.89
CA HIS A 175 -15.21 -6.43 16.74
C HIS A 175 -15.15 -7.91 16.34
N ASN A 176 -16.27 -8.62 16.46
CA ASN A 176 -16.33 -10.09 16.36
C ASN A 176 -16.15 -10.66 14.93
N GLY A 177 -15.90 -9.81 13.93
CA GLY A 177 -15.76 -10.20 12.53
C GLY A 177 -17.07 -10.39 11.76
N ASP A 178 -18.24 -10.35 12.41
CA ASP A 178 -19.54 -10.19 11.73
C ASP A 178 -19.91 -8.69 11.66
N PRO A 179 -19.76 -8.05 10.49
CA PRO A 179 -19.90 -6.61 10.36
C PRO A 179 -21.38 -6.18 10.21
N ASP A 180 -22.34 -7.07 10.47
CA ASP A 180 -23.74 -6.71 10.75
C ASP A 180 -24.00 -6.54 12.28
N ASN A 181 -23.08 -6.96 13.18
CA ASN A 181 -23.28 -6.91 14.65
C ASN A 181 -23.01 -5.53 15.31
N ARG A 182 -23.65 -4.48 14.80
CA ARG A 182 -23.50 -3.07 15.22
C ARG A 182 -23.90 -2.76 16.68
N ALA A 183 -24.47 -3.72 17.40
CA ALA A 183 -24.89 -3.52 18.80
C ALA A 183 -23.78 -3.83 19.82
N GLU A 184 -22.81 -4.65 19.43
CA GLU A 184 -21.78 -5.22 20.30
C GLU A 184 -20.37 -4.94 19.77
N ASN A 185 -20.17 -4.92 18.45
CA ASN A 185 -18.89 -4.56 17.84
C ASN A 185 -18.63 -3.05 17.96
N THR A 186 -17.46 -2.67 18.47
CA THR A 186 -16.96 -1.30 18.40
C THR A 186 -16.71 -0.88 16.94
N ASP A 187 -16.92 0.40 16.65
CA ASP A 187 -16.93 0.97 15.30
C ASP A 187 -16.00 2.18 15.26
N LEU A 188 -14.79 2.00 14.70
CA LEU A 188 -13.72 3.00 14.64
C LEU A 188 -13.43 3.37 13.19
N ASP A 189 -13.45 4.67 12.87
CA ASP A 189 -13.11 5.18 11.54
C ASP A 189 -11.69 5.76 11.51
N MET A 190 -10.95 5.55 10.41
CA MET A 190 -9.59 6.06 10.21
C MET A 190 -9.53 7.03 9.03
N TYR A 191 -8.88 8.18 9.22
CA TYR A 191 -8.73 9.22 8.22
C TYR A 191 -7.27 9.68 8.11
N ILE A 192 -6.81 9.94 6.89
CA ILE A 192 -5.50 10.58 6.63
C ILE A 192 -5.77 11.98 6.10
N VAL A 193 -5.25 12.99 6.79
CA VAL A 193 -5.35 14.41 6.38
C VAL A 193 -3.96 15.03 6.19
N ASN A 194 -3.86 15.91 5.20
CA ASN A 194 -2.65 16.72 4.97
C ASN A 194 -2.56 17.92 5.94
N THR A 195 -1.49 18.73 5.84
CA THR A 195 -1.32 19.94 6.67
C THR A 195 -2.39 21.02 6.48
N ASP A 196 -3.07 21.04 5.32
CA ASP A 196 -4.16 21.98 5.02
C ASP A 196 -5.54 21.45 5.49
N ILE A 197 -5.56 20.29 6.17
CA ILE A 197 -6.74 19.66 6.78
C ILE A 197 -7.72 19.11 5.73
N GLU A 198 -7.20 18.78 4.54
CA GLU A 198 -7.94 18.09 3.48
C GLU A 198 -7.76 16.56 3.61
N THR A 199 -8.86 15.82 3.50
CA THR A 199 -8.86 14.36 3.61
C THR A 199 -8.36 13.73 2.33
N ILE A 200 -7.23 13.03 2.42
CA ILE A 200 -6.65 12.30 1.28
C ILE A 200 -7.05 10.82 1.32
N SER A 201 -7.19 10.25 2.52
CA SER A 201 -7.64 8.86 2.72
C SER A 201 -8.70 8.72 3.80
N SER A 202 -9.57 7.72 3.66
CA SER A 202 -10.61 7.43 4.66
C SER A 202 -11.10 5.96 4.64
N GLY A 203 -10.73 5.20 5.67
CA GLY A 203 -11.35 3.93 6.04
C GLY A 203 -12.49 4.20 7.00
N ALA A 204 -13.73 4.21 6.48
CA ALA A 204 -14.93 4.49 7.27
C ALA A 204 -16.05 3.49 6.92
N GLY A 205 -15.76 2.22 7.20
CA GLY A 205 -16.58 1.05 6.92
C GLY A 205 -17.50 0.67 8.07
N LEU A 206 -17.37 -0.58 8.50
CA LEU A 206 -18.10 -1.30 9.57
C LEU A 206 -17.43 -2.68 9.83
N GLU A 207 -16.19 -2.88 9.36
CA GLU A 207 -15.53 -4.18 9.32
C GLU A 207 -14.46 -4.26 10.44
N LYS A 208 -13.93 -5.45 10.78
CA LYS A 208 -12.89 -5.56 11.82
C LYS A 208 -11.62 -4.77 11.47
N ILE A 209 -11.37 -4.56 10.18
CA ILE A 209 -10.17 -3.87 9.68
C ILE A 209 -10.59 -2.76 8.72
N GLU A 210 -10.20 -1.52 9.05
CA GLU A 210 -10.33 -0.35 8.20
C GLU A 210 -8.99 -0.02 7.52
N PHE A 211 -9.06 0.51 6.30
CA PHE A 211 -7.92 0.64 5.40
C PHE A 211 -7.77 2.09 4.95
N ALA A 212 -6.59 2.67 5.14
CA ALA A 212 -6.23 4.01 4.67
C ALA A 212 -4.80 4.00 4.12
N GLU A 213 -4.35 5.08 3.50
CA GLU A 213 -3.04 5.16 2.88
C GLU A 213 -2.49 6.59 2.97
N ILE A 214 -1.23 6.71 3.37
CA ILE A 214 -0.50 7.97 3.39
C ILE A 214 0.21 8.09 2.03
N PRO A 215 0.00 9.19 1.27
CA PRO A 215 0.68 9.42 0.00
C PRO A 215 2.21 9.45 0.14
N ALA A 216 2.91 9.17 -0.97
CA ALA A 216 4.33 9.48 -1.08
C ALA A 216 4.57 11.00 -1.04
N GLY A 217 5.59 11.43 -0.29
CA GLY A 217 5.98 12.83 -0.13
C GLY A 217 7.06 12.98 0.94
N GLU A 218 8.33 12.86 0.55
CA GLU A 218 9.46 12.87 1.50
C GLU A 218 9.54 14.22 2.24
N GLY A 219 9.24 14.22 3.55
CA GLY A 219 9.24 15.43 4.37
C GLY A 219 7.88 16.13 4.51
N ASP A 220 6.85 15.70 3.77
CA ASP A 220 5.47 16.15 3.99
C ASP A 220 4.92 15.59 5.31
N ILE A 221 3.98 16.31 5.91
CA ILE A 221 3.42 15.95 7.22
C ILE A 221 1.95 15.59 7.05
N TYR A 222 1.60 14.39 7.51
CA TYR A 222 0.23 13.90 7.55
C TYR A 222 -0.19 13.60 8.98
N TYR A 223 -1.50 13.64 9.21
CA TYR A 223 -2.10 13.16 10.44
C TYR A 223 -2.95 11.92 10.15
N ILE A 224 -2.74 10.87 10.94
CA ILE A 224 -3.72 9.77 11.07
C ILE A 224 -4.69 10.18 12.16
N ILE A 225 -5.98 10.17 11.87
CA ILE A 225 -7.04 10.45 12.84
C ILE A 225 -7.86 9.18 13.01
N ILE A 226 -8.03 8.69 14.23
CA ILE A 226 -8.92 7.57 14.56
C ILE A 226 -10.11 8.13 15.34
N ASP A 227 -11.33 7.88 14.86
CA ASP A 227 -12.58 8.42 15.41
C ASP A 227 -13.44 7.30 15.99
N HIS A 228 -13.92 7.46 17.23
CA HIS A 228 -14.90 6.55 17.80
C HIS A 228 -16.30 6.88 17.25
N TYR A 229 -16.81 6.09 16.32
CA TYR A 229 -18.15 6.27 15.78
C TYR A 229 -19.24 5.83 16.77
N ARG A 230 -19.48 6.67 17.78
CA ARG A 230 -20.46 6.49 18.88
C ARG A 230 -21.94 6.56 18.42
N GLY A 231 -22.20 6.34 17.14
CA GLY A 231 -23.53 6.46 16.52
C GLY A 231 -24.42 5.22 16.68
N ASP A 232 -23.83 4.05 16.93
CA ASP A 232 -24.52 2.75 17.01
C ASP A 232 -24.42 2.09 18.39
N ASN A 233 -23.22 2.06 18.97
CA ASN A 233 -22.96 1.75 20.37
C ASN A 233 -21.85 2.69 20.90
N SER A 234 -21.29 2.39 22.07
CA SER A 234 -20.15 3.14 22.65
C SER A 234 -19.25 2.21 23.46
N ASN A 235 -19.01 1.00 22.94
CA ASN A 235 -18.17 -0.01 23.58
C ASN A 235 -16.69 0.37 23.34
N SER A 236 -15.85 0.31 24.37
CA SER A 236 -14.42 0.55 24.22
C SER A 236 -13.74 -0.58 23.43
N SER A 237 -12.61 -0.27 22.79
CA SER A 237 -11.79 -1.26 22.10
C SER A 237 -10.31 -0.91 22.17
N ALA A 238 -9.47 -1.92 22.42
CA ALA A 238 -8.10 -1.89 21.94
C ALA A 238 -8.07 -1.85 20.40
N TYR A 239 -7.03 -1.29 19.80
CA TYR A 239 -6.87 -1.25 18.36
C TYR A 239 -5.39 -1.32 17.97
N ILE A 240 -5.11 -1.87 16.78
CA ILE A 240 -3.75 -1.97 16.24
C ILE A 240 -3.70 -1.22 14.92
N ILE A 241 -2.79 -0.24 14.80
CA ILE A 241 -2.46 0.37 13.51
C ILE A 241 -1.20 -0.30 12.99
N ASN A 242 -1.31 -1.04 11.89
CA ASN A 242 -0.15 -1.53 11.15
C ASN A 242 0.16 -0.61 9.98
N GLN A 243 1.44 -0.25 9.83
CA GLN A 243 1.95 0.57 8.73
C GLN A 243 2.97 -0.25 7.92
N GLU A 244 2.77 -0.35 6.61
CA GLU A 244 3.70 -1.01 5.69
C GLU A 244 3.79 -0.22 4.37
N PRO A 245 4.85 -0.35 3.56
CA PRO A 245 4.83 0.19 2.19
C PRO A 245 3.66 -0.45 1.43
N THR A 246 2.83 0.30 0.71
CA THR A 246 1.67 -0.25 -0.03
C THR A 246 2.05 -1.39 -0.97
N ALA A 247 3.27 -1.36 -1.51
CA ALA A 247 3.82 -2.42 -2.36
C ALA A 247 4.07 -3.77 -1.64
N ALA A 248 4.12 -3.79 -0.30
CA ALA A 248 4.25 -5.01 0.52
C ALA A 248 2.89 -5.67 0.84
N SER A 249 1.83 -4.86 0.93
CA SER A 249 0.46 -5.31 1.18
C SER A 249 -0.04 -6.33 0.15
N SER A 250 -0.99 -7.18 0.56
CA SER A 250 -1.65 -8.11 -0.37
C SER A 250 -2.45 -7.37 -1.44
N SER A 251 -2.67 -7.99 -2.61
CA SER A 251 -3.50 -7.41 -3.69
C SER A 251 -4.90 -7.01 -3.24
N ASP A 252 -5.45 -7.76 -2.28
CA ASP A 252 -6.80 -7.57 -1.76
C ASP A 252 -6.84 -6.41 -0.75
N ASN A 253 -5.71 -6.14 -0.06
CA ASN A 253 -5.53 -4.95 0.76
C ASN A 253 -5.27 -3.71 -0.12
N GLN A 254 -4.38 -3.81 -1.13
CA GLN A 254 -4.08 -2.73 -2.09
C GLN A 254 -5.36 -2.19 -2.76
N ALA A 255 -6.31 -3.07 -3.11
CA ALA A 255 -7.61 -2.66 -3.63
C ALA A 255 -8.46 -1.86 -2.63
N LYS A 256 -8.33 -2.11 -1.31
CA LYS A 256 -9.03 -1.35 -0.26
C LYS A 256 -8.37 -0.01 0.01
N HIS A 257 -7.03 0.04 0.06
CA HIS A 257 -6.27 1.30 0.14
C HIS A 257 -6.61 2.23 -1.04
N GLN A 258 -6.78 1.67 -2.24
CA GLN A 258 -7.27 2.41 -3.42
C GLN A 258 -8.74 2.86 -3.30
N GLU A 259 -9.64 2.11 -2.65
CA GLU A 259 -11.02 2.57 -2.40
C GLU A 259 -11.09 3.69 -1.35
N SER A 260 -10.18 3.71 -0.35
CA SER A 260 -10.12 4.78 0.66
C SER A 260 -9.40 6.05 0.19
N ASN A 261 -8.41 5.94 -0.71
CA ASN A 261 -7.75 7.09 -1.37
C ASN A 261 -8.54 7.70 -2.54
N ALA A 262 -9.54 7.01 -3.08
CA ALA A 262 -10.29 7.54 -4.21
C ALA A 262 -11.15 8.77 -3.85
N GLU A 263 -10.99 9.87 -4.60
CA GLU A 263 -11.82 11.09 -4.50
C GLU A 263 -13.26 10.85 -4.95
N ILE A 264 -14.24 11.02 -4.04
CA ILE A 264 -15.65 10.73 -4.31
C ILE A 264 -16.57 11.97 -4.30
N ASN A 265 -17.46 12.06 -5.28
CA ASN A 265 -18.53 13.07 -5.33
C ASN A 265 -19.62 12.82 -4.26
N ILE A 266 -19.40 13.30 -3.04
CA ILE A 266 -20.41 13.25 -1.95
C ILE A 266 -21.75 13.81 -2.42
N GLY A 267 -22.82 13.03 -2.25
CA GLY A 267 -24.16 13.33 -2.77
C GLY A 267 -24.57 12.49 -3.99
N LYS A 268 -23.67 11.66 -4.53
CA LYS A 268 -23.93 10.79 -5.68
C LYS A 268 -23.45 9.35 -5.43
N LEU A 269 -24.24 8.36 -5.87
CA LEU A 269 -23.89 6.94 -5.84
C LEU A 269 -24.25 6.27 -7.17
N ILE A 270 -23.37 5.43 -7.71
CA ILE A 270 -23.69 4.53 -8.82
C ILE A 270 -24.39 3.30 -8.24
N ILE A 271 -25.58 2.96 -8.73
CA ILE A 271 -26.30 1.74 -8.33
C ILE A 271 -26.54 0.85 -9.56
N VAL A 272 -26.15 -0.43 -9.46
CA VAL A 272 -26.29 -1.46 -10.51
C VAL A 272 -27.16 -2.61 -10.00
N ASN A 273 -28.13 -3.06 -10.81
CA ASN A 273 -29.19 -4.01 -10.46
C ASN A 273 -29.16 -5.21 -11.42
N LYS A 274 -29.21 -6.44 -10.88
CA LYS A 274 -29.10 -7.69 -11.66
C LYS A 274 -30.26 -8.68 -11.39
N GLU A 275 -31.48 -8.14 -11.31
CA GLU A 275 -32.76 -8.73 -10.85
C GLU A 275 -33.01 -8.58 -9.34
N PHE A 276 -33.89 -7.63 -8.99
CA PHE A 276 -34.40 -7.44 -7.62
C PHE A 276 -35.64 -8.28 -7.37
N ASN A 277 -35.56 -9.22 -6.44
CA ASN A 277 -36.66 -10.09 -6.03
C ASN A 277 -37.07 -9.75 -4.59
N SER A 278 -37.85 -8.67 -4.44
CA SER A 278 -38.07 -8.03 -3.13
C SER A 278 -38.85 -8.90 -2.14
N THR A 279 -38.31 -9.00 -0.92
CA THR A 279 -39.09 -9.45 0.24
C THR A 279 -39.82 -8.26 0.88
N ASN A 280 -40.90 -8.52 1.61
CA ASN A 280 -41.82 -7.49 2.12
C ASN A 280 -41.17 -6.39 2.99
N SER A 281 -39.98 -6.61 3.56
CA SER A 281 -39.24 -5.62 4.35
C SER A 281 -38.53 -4.56 3.51
N GLN A 282 -38.08 -4.91 2.29
CA GLN A 282 -37.35 -4.01 1.38
C GLN A 282 -38.29 -3.20 0.47
N GLU A 283 -39.58 -3.55 0.37
CA GLU A 283 -40.54 -3.00 -0.60
C GLU A 283 -40.69 -1.47 -0.52
N ALA A 284 -40.50 -0.86 0.66
CA ALA A 284 -40.58 0.59 0.85
C ALA A 284 -39.33 1.33 0.34
N LEU A 285 -38.13 0.87 0.69
CA LEU A 285 -36.86 1.45 0.24
C LEU A 285 -36.67 1.26 -1.27
N TYR A 286 -37.00 0.07 -1.77
CA TYR A 286 -37.12 -0.24 -3.20
C TYR A 286 -37.97 0.80 -3.94
N LYS A 287 -39.14 1.17 -3.38
CA LYS A 287 -40.08 2.09 -4.03
C LYS A 287 -39.62 3.55 -4.11
N ASP A 288 -38.66 3.98 -3.27
CA ASP A 288 -38.16 5.37 -3.29
C ASP A 288 -36.83 5.51 -4.04
N LEU A 289 -36.08 4.41 -4.23
CA LEU A 289 -34.90 4.33 -5.11
C LEU A 289 -35.25 3.93 -6.56
N SER A 290 -36.19 3.00 -6.77
CA SER A 290 -36.61 2.54 -8.10
C SER A 290 -37.02 3.67 -9.07
N PRO A 291 -37.70 4.75 -8.65
CA PRO A 291 -38.00 5.89 -9.52
C PRO A 291 -36.78 6.65 -10.04
N LYS A 292 -35.60 6.47 -9.42
CA LYS A 292 -34.32 7.07 -9.85
C LYS A 292 -33.44 6.13 -10.68
N LEU A 293 -33.72 4.81 -10.68
CA LEU A 293 -33.05 3.83 -11.54
C LEU A 293 -33.64 3.77 -12.96
N GLU A 294 -34.83 4.35 -13.15
CA GLU A 294 -35.63 4.28 -14.38
C GLU A 294 -35.82 2.83 -14.88
N THR A 295 -35.79 2.59 -16.20
CA THR A 295 -35.89 1.25 -16.80
C THR A 295 -34.56 0.53 -16.93
N ARG A 296 -33.47 1.11 -16.41
CA ARG A 296 -32.09 0.74 -16.73
C ARG A 296 -31.51 -0.17 -15.66
N PRO A 297 -30.63 -1.14 -16.00
CA PRO A 297 -29.98 -2.02 -15.04
C PRO A 297 -28.94 -1.30 -14.16
N SER A 298 -28.74 0.00 -14.35
CA SER A 298 -27.97 0.86 -13.44
C SER A 298 -28.21 2.34 -13.70
N ALA A 299 -28.07 3.17 -12.67
CA ALA A 299 -28.02 4.63 -12.81
C ALA A 299 -27.07 5.26 -11.78
N LEU A 300 -26.52 6.42 -12.12
CA LEU A 300 -25.96 7.36 -11.15
C LEU A 300 -27.15 8.04 -10.43
N ILE A 301 -27.15 7.99 -9.11
CA ILE A 301 -28.25 8.47 -8.26
C ILE A 301 -27.75 9.62 -7.38
N GLU A 302 -28.28 10.81 -7.62
CA GLU A 302 -28.15 11.93 -6.69
C GLU A 302 -29.03 11.69 -5.46
N ILE A 303 -28.45 11.73 -4.26
CA ILE A 303 -29.13 11.57 -2.98
C ILE A 303 -28.42 12.43 -1.93
N SER A 304 -29.16 13.27 -1.21
CA SER A 304 -28.54 14.04 -0.14
C SER A 304 -28.15 13.13 1.02
N GLU A 305 -27.06 13.48 1.68
CA GLU A 305 -26.47 12.79 2.82
C GLU A 305 -27.49 12.47 3.93
N GLU A 306 -28.34 13.44 4.30
CA GLU A 306 -29.36 13.27 5.33
C GLU A 306 -30.42 12.24 4.92
N LYS A 307 -30.72 12.15 3.61
CA LYS A 307 -31.66 11.18 3.07
C LYS A 307 -31.04 9.79 2.90
N LEU A 308 -29.74 9.70 2.59
CA LEU A 308 -29.01 8.44 2.61
C LEU A 308 -28.98 7.88 4.05
N LYS A 309 -28.64 8.71 5.03
CA LYS A 309 -28.70 8.44 6.47
C LYS A 309 -30.10 7.96 6.91
N GLU A 310 -31.17 8.66 6.51
CA GLU A 310 -32.56 8.24 6.78
C GLU A 310 -32.86 6.84 6.19
N PHE A 311 -32.48 6.58 4.93
CA PHE A 311 -32.72 5.29 4.26
C PHE A 311 -32.02 4.10 4.93
N VAL A 312 -30.82 4.31 5.50
CA VAL A 312 -30.07 3.25 6.18
C VAL A 312 -30.25 3.24 7.70
N ASN A 313 -31.08 4.15 8.24
CA ASN A 313 -31.28 4.35 9.67
C ASN A 313 -29.95 4.66 10.41
N LEU A 314 -29.06 5.42 9.78
CA LEU A 314 -27.90 6.02 10.44
C LEU A 314 -28.38 7.33 11.07
N SER A 315 -28.99 7.23 12.25
CA SER A 315 -29.69 8.33 12.90
C SER A 315 -29.30 8.48 14.38
N GLY A 316 -28.00 8.48 14.64
CA GLY A 316 -27.43 8.91 15.91
C GLY A 316 -27.37 10.43 16.03
N VAL A 317 -27.15 10.93 17.25
CA VAL A 317 -26.49 12.22 17.45
C VAL A 317 -25.02 11.87 17.60
N GLU A 318 -24.23 12.11 16.56
CA GLU A 318 -22.77 11.99 16.62
C GLU A 318 -22.25 12.91 17.73
N THR A 319 -21.55 12.33 18.71
CA THR A 319 -21.01 13.05 19.87
C THR A 319 -19.51 13.31 19.77
N SER A 320 -18.83 12.66 18.82
CA SER A 320 -17.38 12.77 18.62
C SER A 320 -16.92 14.21 18.39
N SER A 321 -15.75 14.54 18.93
CA SER A 321 -15.07 15.81 18.68
C SER A 321 -14.66 15.98 17.21
N LEU A 322 -14.56 14.90 16.41
CA LEU A 322 -14.27 14.94 14.96
C LEU A 322 -15.19 15.92 14.22
N LYS A 323 -16.49 15.97 14.52
CA LYS A 323 -17.41 16.90 13.82
C LYS A 323 -17.14 18.37 14.11
N GLN A 324 -16.59 18.66 15.29
CA GLN A 324 -16.26 20.02 15.71
C GLN A 324 -14.90 20.46 15.17
N GLN A 325 -13.91 19.57 15.17
CA GLN A 325 -12.55 19.85 14.71
C GLN A 325 -12.43 19.76 13.18
N PHE A 326 -13.08 18.76 12.57
CA PHE A 326 -12.90 18.33 11.18
C PHE A 326 -14.24 18.11 10.43
N PRO A 327 -15.07 19.14 10.23
CA PRO A 327 -16.42 18.99 9.67
C PRO A 327 -16.48 18.51 8.21
N ALA A 328 -15.36 18.48 7.48
CA ALA A 328 -15.26 17.87 6.16
C ALA A 328 -14.96 16.36 6.23
N VAL A 329 -14.03 15.97 7.11
CA VAL A 329 -13.62 14.58 7.39
C VAL A 329 -14.81 13.76 7.88
N ALA A 330 -15.48 14.21 8.95
CA ALA A 330 -16.65 13.55 9.52
C ALA A 330 -17.77 13.35 8.47
N LYS A 331 -17.96 14.32 7.59
CA LYS A 331 -18.96 14.27 6.52
C LYS A 331 -18.63 13.20 5.47
N LEU A 332 -17.35 13.01 5.15
CA LEU A 332 -16.89 11.96 4.24
C LEU A 332 -17.06 10.57 4.87
N GLY A 333 -16.70 10.42 6.14
CA GLY A 333 -16.88 9.19 6.92
C GLY A 333 -18.35 8.78 7.02
N GLU A 334 -19.20 9.67 7.53
CA GLU A 334 -20.64 9.46 7.60
C GLU A 334 -21.28 9.09 6.24
N TRP A 335 -20.73 9.59 5.13
CA TRP A 335 -21.17 9.25 3.77
C TRP A 335 -20.70 7.87 3.31
N ARG A 336 -19.43 7.50 3.56
CA ARG A 336 -18.90 6.15 3.30
C ARG A 336 -19.64 5.10 4.14
N LYS A 337 -19.77 5.31 5.45
CA LYS A 337 -20.51 4.44 6.40
C LYS A 337 -21.97 4.25 6.01
N ALA A 338 -22.67 5.34 5.67
CA ALA A 338 -24.05 5.25 5.19
C ALA A 338 -24.17 4.54 3.82
N THR A 339 -23.15 4.61 2.96
CA THR A 339 -23.10 3.87 1.69
C THR A 339 -22.85 2.38 1.91
N ASN A 340 -21.96 2.02 2.84
CA ASN A 340 -21.70 0.63 3.23
C ASN A 340 -22.93 -0.04 3.87
N LEU A 341 -23.68 0.69 4.69
CA LEU A 341 -25.00 0.23 5.15
C LEU A 341 -26.03 0.09 4.02
N LEU A 342 -25.97 0.90 2.95
CA LEU A 342 -26.86 0.75 1.80
C LEU A 342 -26.49 -0.48 0.94
N ARG A 343 -25.17 -0.73 0.74
CA ARG A 343 -24.63 -1.97 0.14
C ARG A 343 -25.20 -3.19 0.88
N LYS A 344 -25.08 -3.24 2.22
CA LYS A 344 -25.61 -4.32 3.07
C LYS A 344 -27.14 -4.46 3.04
N ARG A 345 -27.90 -3.35 3.03
CA ARG A 345 -29.39 -3.39 2.96
C ARG A 345 -29.94 -3.86 1.61
N LEU A 346 -29.17 -3.72 0.53
CA LEU A 346 -29.60 -4.01 -0.85
C LEU A 346 -28.61 -4.96 -1.57
N PRO A 347 -28.34 -6.18 -1.05
CA PRO A 347 -27.26 -7.05 -1.54
C PRO A 347 -27.51 -7.66 -2.94
N SER A 348 -28.68 -7.42 -3.53
CA SER A 348 -28.97 -7.71 -4.94
C SER A 348 -28.59 -6.56 -5.89
N ALA A 349 -28.10 -5.44 -5.36
CA ALA A 349 -27.44 -4.37 -6.11
C ALA A 349 -25.92 -4.40 -5.83
N LYS A 350 -25.15 -3.91 -6.81
CA LYS A 350 -23.87 -3.26 -6.50
C LYS A 350 -24.12 -1.77 -6.32
N ILE A 351 -23.39 -1.15 -5.39
CA ILE A 351 -23.49 0.27 -5.07
C ILE A 351 -22.06 0.77 -4.91
N ASP A 352 -21.68 1.75 -5.72
CA ASP A 352 -20.33 2.27 -5.88
C ASP A 352 -20.34 3.81 -5.84
N PHE A 353 -19.17 4.44 -5.66
CA PHE A 353 -19.03 5.91 -5.64
C PHE A 353 -18.82 6.51 -7.07
N ASP A 354 -18.46 7.80 -7.18
CA ASP A 354 -18.45 8.60 -8.43
C ASP A 354 -17.22 9.55 -8.48
N TYR A 355 -16.47 9.61 -9.62
CA TYR A 355 -15.06 10.10 -9.75
C TYR A 355 -14.84 11.06 -11.03
N LYS A 356 -13.74 11.87 -11.19
CA LYS A 356 -13.40 12.99 -12.21
C LYS A 356 -13.10 12.57 -13.72
N ARG A 357 -12.65 13.46 -14.78
CA ARG A 357 -11.40 13.19 -17.44
C ARG A 357 -11.08 14.31 -18.74
N GLU A 358 -10.03 14.09 -19.71
CA GLU A 358 -8.84 14.72 -20.62
C GLU A 358 -8.69 15.82 -21.98
N LEU A 359 -7.79 16.25 -23.12
CA LEU A 359 -6.56 16.07 -24.31
C LEU A 359 -5.69 17.26 -24.92
N HIS A 360 -4.61 17.07 -25.82
CA HIS A 360 -4.36 17.67 -27.24
C HIS A 360 -3.77 16.92 -28.54
N ASP A 361 -3.55 17.65 -29.68
CA ASP A 361 -2.57 17.45 -30.81
C ASP A 361 -1.61 18.62 -31.16
N VAL A 362 -0.44 18.36 -31.79
CA VAL A 362 0.54 19.28 -32.44
C VAL A 362 0.13 20.00 -33.75
N PHE A 363 -0.93 20.78 -33.61
CA PHE A 363 -1.30 22.02 -34.29
C PHE A 363 -0.21 22.96 -34.91
N VAL A 364 -0.37 23.32 -36.23
CA VAL A 364 -0.66 24.74 -36.53
C VAL A 364 -1.79 25.15 -35.62
N LYS A 365 -1.63 26.20 -34.81
CA LYS A 365 -2.50 26.52 -33.66
C LYS A 365 -3.96 26.87 -34.05
N ASP A 366 -4.71 25.82 -34.43
CA ASP A 366 -6.15 25.63 -34.31
C ASP A 366 -6.61 26.15 -32.93
N PRO A 367 -7.88 26.60 -32.78
CA PRO A 367 -8.22 27.56 -31.74
C PRO A 367 -8.11 27.06 -30.31
N LEU A 368 -8.01 25.75 -30.09
CA LEU A 368 -7.91 25.15 -28.77
C LEU A 368 -6.47 24.86 -28.30
N TYR A 369 -5.39 25.24 -29.03
CA TYR A 369 -4.02 24.80 -28.66
C TYR A 369 -3.58 25.17 -27.25
N ASP A 370 -3.26 26.44 -27.06
CA ASP A 370 -2.68 26.99 -25.84
C ASP A 370 -3.74 27.13 -24.73
N SER A 371 -4.79 26.30 -24.81
CA SER A 371 -5.84 26.18 -23.82
C SER A 371 -5.83 24.74 -23.31
N TYR A 372 -6.79 23.95 -23.74
CA TYR A 372 -7.35 22.86 -22.96
C TYR A 372 -6.42 21.64 -22.76
N GLN A 373 -5.16 21.70 -23.18
CA GLN A 373 -4.73 20.61 -24.03
C GLN A 373 -3.22 20.37 -24.15
N TRP A 374 -2.49 21.34 -24.70
CA TRP A 374 -1.16 21.30 -25.34
C TRP A 374 -0.14 20.19 -24.99
N TRP A 375 0.11 19.95 -23.70
CA TRP A 375 1.29 19.22 -23.17
C TRP A 375 1.53 17.84 -23.78
N ASN A 376 0.49 17.17 -24.25
CA ASN A 376 0.47 15.74 -24.49
C ASN A 376 1.13 15.33 -25.82
N PHE A 377 0.83 15.99 -26.94
CA PHE A 377 1.54 15.72 -28.19
C PHE A 377 2.85 16.54 -28.25
N ASP A 378 2.96 17.64 -27.47
CA ASP A 378 4.24 18.35 -27.21
C ASP A 378 5.28 17.36 -26.61
N ILE A 379 4.96 16.62 -25.53
CA ILE A 379 5.92 15.67 -24.94
C ILE A 379 6.34 14.54 -25.88
N VAL A 380 5.48 14.12 -26.82
CA VAL A 380 5.85 13.08 -27.81
C VAL A 380 6.57 13.63 -29.05
N ASN A 381 6.87 14.94 -29.07
CA ASN A 381 7.44 15.67 -30.21
C ASN A 381 6.73 15.36 -31.55
N LEU A 382 5.42 15.11 -31.51
CA LEU A 382 4.56 15.16 -32.70
C LEU A 382 4.55 16.58 -33.36
N PRO A 383 4.72 17.73 -32.66
CA PRO A 383 4.87 19.04 -33.31
C PRO A 383 5.94 19.02 -34.40
N GLU A 384 7.17 18.71 -34.02
CA GLU A 384 8.32 18.71 -34.91
C GLU A 384 8.24 17.56 -35.92
N ALA A 385 7.60 16.44 -35.55
CA ALA A 385 7.37 15.35 -36.48
C ALA A 385 6.34 15.70 -37.56
N LEU A 386 5.27 16.45 -37.27
CA LEU A 386 4.34 16.96 -38.29
C LEU A 386 4.91 18.16 -39.05
N ASP A 387 5.85 18.91 -38.49
CA ASP A 387 6.62 19.91 -39.23
C ASP A 387 7.55 19.25 -40.27
N ILE A 388 7.99 18.00 -40.02
CA ILE A 388 8.79 17.18 -40.96
C ILE A 388 7.93 16.36 -41.94
N LEU A 389 6.88 15.70 -41.44
CA LEU A 389 5.99 14.83 -42.22
C LEU A 389 4.95 15.62 -43.00
N GLY A 390 4.54 16.78 -42.49
CA GLY A 390 3.33 17.51 -42.86
C GLY A 390 2.15 17.14 -41.96
N GLN A 391 1.39 18.13 -41.49
CA GLN A 391 0.17 17.92 -40.70
C GLN A 391 -1.03 17.44 -41.55
N GLU A 392 -0.95 17.52 -42.88
CA GLU A 392 -2.04 17.10 -43.75
C GLU A 392 -2.19 15.57 -43.81
N THR A 393 -3.44 15.10 -43.88
CA THR A 393 -3.74 13.67 -43.76
C THR A 393 -3.19 12.86 -44.92
N LYS A 394 -2.42 11.83 -44.56
CA LYS A 394 -1.77 10.90 -45.49
C LYS A 394 -2.59 9.62 -45.64
N PRO A 395 -2.31 8.77 -46.64
CA PRO A 395 -2.94 7.44 -46.77
C PRO A 395 -2.50 6.43 -45.68
N ILE A 396 -1.98 6.90 -44.54
CA ILE A 396 -1.62 6.11 -43.36
C ILE A 396 -2.92 5.56 -42.74
N ASN A 397 -3.19 4.27 -42.93
CA ASN A 397 -4.33 3.59 -42.33
C ASN A 397 -3.96 3.03 -40.95
N VAL A 398 -4.70 3.43 -39.91
CA VAL A 398 -4.69 2.79 -38.59
C VAL A 398 -6.01 2.07 -38.38
N ALA A 399 -5.98 0.79 -38.03
CA ALA A 399 -7.20 0.09 -37.61
C ALA A 399 -7.52 0.43 -36.15
N VAL A 400 -8.75 0.84 -35.83
CA VAL A 400 -9.19 1.05 -34.45
C VAL A 400 -10.29 0.04 -34.14
N LEU A 401 -9.98 -0.94 -33.30
CA LEU A 401 -10.95 -1.90 -32.79
C LEU A 401 -11.51 -1.35 -31.48
N ASP A 402 -12.75 -0.86 -31.51
CA ASP A 402 -13.38 -0.17 -30.38
C ASP A 402 -14.93 -0.13 -30.54
N SER A 403 -15.65 0.85 -29.96
CA SER A 403 -17.12 0.94 -30.06
C SER A 403 -17.67 1.46 -31.39
N GLY A 404 -16.84 1.97 -32.30
CA GLY A 404 -17.23 2.43 -33.64
C GLY A 404 -16.68 3.81 -34.00
N SER A 405 -17.31 4.47 -34.97
CA SER A 405 -17.03 5.85 -35.41
C SER A 405 -18.26 6.77 -35.31
N PRO A 406 -18.11 8.10 -35.31
CA PRO A 406 -19.25 9.01 -35.31
C PRO A 406 -20.13 8.81 -36.56
N ASP A 407 -21.41 9.14 -36.47
CA ASP A 407 -22.31 9.17 -37.65
C ASP A 407 -21.79 10.19 -38.69
N VAL A 408 -21.97 9.90 -39.98
CA VAL A 408 -21.48 10.72 -41.09
C VAL A 408 -22.05 12.15 -41.11
N ASP A 409 -23.25 12.37 -40.57
CA ASP A 409 -23.86 13.70 -40.44
C ASP A 409 -23.37 14.45 -39.17
N ASN A 410 -22.57 13.82 -38.30
CA ASN A 410 -22.04 14.39 -37.07
C ASN A 410 -20.71 15.15 -37.29
N VAL A 411 -20.46 16.20 -36.49
CA VAL A 411 -19.22 16.98 -36.57
C VAL A 411 -17.97 16.16 -36.28
N GLY A 412 -18.01 15.17 -35.36
CA GLY A 412 -16.88 14.29 -35.10
C GLY A 412 -16.43 13.48 -36.33
N TYR A 413 -17.34 13.19 -37.26
CA TYR A 413 -17.00 12.56 -38.54
C TYR A 413 -16.52 13.59 -39.58
N GLN A 414 -17.03 14.82 -39.53
CA GLN A 414 -16.67 15.89 -40.46
C GLN A 414 -15.36 16.62 -40.08
N ARG A 415 -14.92 16.45 -38.83
CA ARG A 415 -13.74 17.04 -38.20
C ARG A 415 -12.62 16.01 -37.92
N SER A 416 -12.85 14.74 -38.23
CA SER A 416 -11.88 13.64 -38.21
C SER A 416 -11.92 12.86 -39.53
N ILE A 417 -11.07 11.84 -39.72
CA ILE A 417 -11.08 11.00 -40.93
C ILE A 417 -11.22 9.52 -40.57
N PHE A 418 -12.50 9.12 -40.47
CA PHE A 418 -12.93 7.74 -40.39
C PHE A 418 -13.26 7.19 -41.80
N ASP A 419 -12.69 6.03 -42.14
CA ASP A 419 -12.82 5.37 -43.45
C ASP A 419 -13.86 4.23 -43.36
N ASN A 420 -15.13 4.59 -43.13
CA ASN A 420 -16.22 3.64 -42.87
C ASN A 420 -16.47 2.67 -44.04
N ASP A 421 -16.15 3.06 -45.28
CA ASP A 421 -16.19 2.19 -46.47
C ASP A 421 -15.26 0.96 -46.33
N ARG A 422 -14.20 1.07 -45.52
CA ARG A 422 -13.23 -0.01 -45.24
C ARG A 422 -13.47 -0.69 -43.90
N GLY A 423 -14.07 0.04 -42.95
CA GLY A 423 -14.43 -0.46 -41.63
C GLY A 423 -15.53 -1.52 -41.66
N TRP A 424 -15.76 -2.18 -40.53
CA TRP A 424 -16.79 -3.21 -40.38
C TRP A 424 -17.33 -3.23 -38.95
N ASP A 425 -18.62 -3.53 -38.81
CA ASP A 425 -19.26 -3.75 -37.53
C ASP A 425 -19.27 -5.24 -37.21
N MET A 426 -18.53 -5.68 -36.19
CA MET A 426 -18.44 -7.08 -35.81
C MET A 426 -19.52 -7.48 -34.77
N GLU A 427 -20.13 -6.52 -34.07
CA GLU A 427 -21.20 -6.79 -33.10
C GLU A 427 -22.52 -7.09 -33.82
N ASP A 428 -22.89 -6.26 -34.79
CA ASP A 428 -24.10 -6.45 -35.62
C ASP A 428 -23.81 -7.20 -36.95
N ASN A 429 -22.53 -7.44 -37.25
CA ASN A 429 -21.99 -8.11 -38.45
C ASN A 429 -22.43 -7.48 -39.78
N ASP A 430 -22.21 -6.18 -39.93
CA ASP A 430 -22.48 -5.46 -41.19
C ASP A 430 -21.46 -4.35 -41.53
N SER A 431 -21.71 -3.64 -42.64
CA SER A 431 -20.80 -2.63 -43.18
C SER A 431 -20.97 -1.23 -42.58
N VAL A 432 -21.57 -1.07 -41.40
CA VAL A 432 -21.90 0.23 -40.77
C VAL A 432 -21.19 0.35 -39.41
N PRO A 433 -19.86 0.58 -39.38
CA PRO A 433 -19.03 0.61 -38.15
C PRO A 433 -19.23 1.89 -37.30
N ILE A 434 -20.48 2.34 -37.13
CA ILE A 434 -20.86 3.54 -36.39
C ILE A 434 -21.01 3.20 -34.91
N ASP A 435 -20.65 4.14 -34.05
CA ASP A 435 -20.74 4.10 -32.59
C ASP A 435 -22.21 4.26 -32.16
N ILE A 436 -22.99 3.18 -32.26
CA ILE A 436 -24.45 3.22 -32.09
C ILE A 436 -24.81 3.52 -30.62
N PRO A 437 -25.56 4.61 -30.32
CA PRO A 437 -26.05 4.88 -28.98
C PRO A 437 -26.93 3.75 -28.44
N SER A 438 -26.54 3.17 -27.30
CA SER A 438 -27.35 2.19 -26.57
C SER A 438 -28.67 2.82 -26.10
N GLU A 439 -29.82 2.24 -26.46
CA GLU A 439 -31.15 2.72 -26.01
C GLU A 439 -31.30 2.81 -24.47
N ASN A 440 -30.38 2.22 -23.70
CA ASN A 440 -30.44 2.13 -22.25
C ASN A 440 -29.15 2.58 -21.51
N ALA A 441 -28.19 3.23 -22.18
CA ALA A 441 -26.98 3.71 -21.51
C ALA A 441 -26.56 5.13 -21.93
N SER A 442 -25.96 5.85 -20.97
CA SER A 442 -25.16 7.06 -21.21
C SER A 442 -23.76 6.59 -21.59
N THR A 443 -23.66 5.96 -22.76
CA THR A 443 -22.39 5.46 -23.33
C THR A 443 -21.61 6.65 -23.87
N THR A 444 -20.43 6.89 -23.30
CA THR A 444 -19.41 7.68 -23.98
C THR A 444 -19.07 6.99 -25.30
N SER A 445 -19.08 7.73 -26.40
CA SER A 445 -18.69 7.23 -27.73
C SER A 445 -17.16 7.01 -27.78
N HIS A 446 -16.71 5.90 -27.21
CA HIS A 446 -15.31 5.64 -26.89
C HIS A 446 -14.46 5.42 -28.15
N GLY A 447 -14.95 4.62 -29.10
CA GLY A 447 -14.30 4.43 -30.40
C GLY A 447 -14.25 5.71 -31.22
N SER A 448 -15.30 6.53 -31.14
CA SER A 448 -15.32 7.88 -31.73
C SER A 448 -14.22 8.77 -31.15
N HIS A 449 -13.98 8.69 -29.84
CA HIS A 449 -12.90 9.42 -29.18
C HIS A 449 -11.52 8.89 -29.59
N VAL A 450 -11.27 7.60 -29.37
CA VAL A 450 -10.00 6.90 -29.65
C VAL A 450 -9.58 7.07 -31.11
N GLY A 451 -10.54 6.99 -32.04
CA GLY A 451 -10.29 7.22 -33.46
C GLY A 451 -10.05 8.69 -33.80
N SER A 452 -10.71 9.63 -33.12
CA SER A 452 -10.49 11.07 -33.31
C SER A 452 -9.13 11.53 -32.78
N THR A 453 -8.63 10.98 -31.66
CA THR A 453 -7.24 11.20 -31.18
C THR A 453 -6.20 10.91 -32.27
N ILE A 454 -6.44 9.93 -33.15
CA ILE A 454 -5.54 9.60 -34.27
C ILE A 454 -5.82 10.46 -35.52
N SER A 455 -7.09 10.79 -35.79
CA SER A 455 -7.54 11.21 -37.13
C SER A 455 -8.26 12.55 -37.23
N MET A 456 -8.30 13.36 -36.17
CA MET A 456 -8.79 14.75 -36.21
C MET A 456 -8.08 15.60 -37.29
N LEU A 457 -8.77 16.61 -37.81
CA LEU A 457 -8.32 17.44 -38.93
C LEU A 457 -7.45 18.63 -38.51
N ASN A 458 -6.20 18.63 -38.97
CA ASN A 458 -5.24 19.69 -38.75
C ASN A 458 -5.47 20.86 -39.73
N ASP A 459 -6.59 21.58 -39.62
CA ASP A 459 -7.11 22.50 -40.65
C ASP A 459 -7.49 23.94 -40.24
N GLY A 460 -7.32 24.34 -38.98
CA GLY A 460 -7.43 25.71 -38.50
C GLY A 460 -8.79 26.10 -37.89
N VAL A 461 -9.54 25.16 -37.33
CA VAL A 461 -10.93 25.31 -36.88
C VAL A 461 -11.22 24.86 -35.45
N ASP A 462 -10.69 23.72 -34.96
CA ASP A 462 -11.04 23.18 -33.61
C ASP A 462 -9.83 22.53 -32.94
N GLY A 463 -9.57 21.27 -33.30
CA GLY A 463 -8.40 20.50 -32.97
C GLY A 463 -8.19 19.28 -33.86
N ASN A 464 -7.06 18.61 -33.63
CA ASN A 464 -6.26 17.94 -34.65
C ASN A 464 -5.79 16.54 -34.21
N GLY A 465 -5.14 15.79 -35.10
CA GLY A 465 -4.56 14.49 -34.77
C GLY A 465 -3.27 14.19 -35.56
N PHE A 466 -2.88 12.91 -35.61
CA PHE A 466 -1.58 12.45 -36.15
C PHE A 466 -1.37 12.64 -37.66
N GLY A 467 -2.25 13.33 -38.40
CA GLY A 467 -2.20 13.36 -39.88
C GLY A 467 -2.43 11.98 -40.51
N ALA A 468 -3.04 11.05 -39.76
CA ALA A 468 -3.41 9.70 -40.17
C ALA A 468 -4.94 9.57 -40.30
N ARG A 469 -5.42 8.43 -40.82
CA ARG A 469 -6.85 8.11 -40.88
C ARG A 469 -7.16 6.78 -40.21
N VAL A 470 -8.35 6.69 -39.64
CA VAL A 470 -8.82 5.52 -38.91
C VAL A 470 -9.74 4.69 -39.78
N THR A 471 -9.46 3.38 -39.86
CA THR A 471 -10.48 2.40 -40.26
C THR A 471 -11.13 1.86 -38.98
N PRO A 472 -12.39 2.23 -38.68
CA PRO A 472 -13.07 1.74 -37.48
C PRO A 472 -13.53 0.29 -37.68
N VAL A 473 -13.31 -0.53 -36.66
CA VAL A 473 -13.88 -1.87 -36.56
C VAL A 473 -14.65 -1.93 -35.25
N ARG A 474 -15.98 -1.92 -35.30
CA ARG A 474 -16.81 -1.94 -34.10
C ARG A 474 -16.75 -3.35 -33.49
N VAL A 475 -16.08 -3.48 -32.35
CA VAL A 475 -15.96 -4.72 -31.57
C VAL A 475 -16.38 -4.54 -30.11
N CYS A 476 -16.88 -3.35 -29.75
CA CYS A 476 -17.34 -3.04 -28.40
C CYS A 476 -18.75 -2.44 -28.40
N TYR A 477 -19.52 -2.78 -27.37
CA TYR A 477 -20.86 -2.25 -27.17
C TYR A 477 -21.27 -2.28 -25.69
N ASP A 478 -21.92 -1.20 -25.24
CA ASP A 478 -22.46 -0.95 -23.88
C ASP A 478 -21.43 -1.05 -22.73
N ARG A 479 -20.84 -2.22 -22.49
CA ARG A 479 -20.00 -2.55 -21.31
C ARG A 479 -18.86 -3.55 -21.55
N GLY A 480 -18.55 -3.88 -22.80
CA GLY A 480 -17.43 -4.77 -23.11
C GLY A 480 -17.18 -4.87 -24.60
N CYS A 481 -16.14 -5.63 -24.95
CA CYS A 481 -15.78 -5.89 -26.33
C CYS A 481 -16.09 -7.33 -26.70
N GLY A 482 -17.07 -7.51 -27.59
CA GLY A 482 -17.46 -8.77 -28.21
C GLY A 482 -16.41 -9.23 -29.23
N PRO A 483 -16.78 -9.63 -30.47
CA PRO A 483 -15.99 -10.54 -31.34
C PRO A 483 -14.63 -10.03 -31.88
N THR A 484 -13.72 -9.63 -30.98
CA THR A 484 -12.34 -9.20 -31.21
C THR A 484 -11.53 -10.24 -31.99
N TYR A 485 -11.74 -11.53 -31.78
CA TYR A 485 -11.04 -12.56 -32.55
C TYR A 485 -11.45 -12.59 -34.03
N GLU A 486 -12.74 -12.40 -34.35
CA GLU A 486 -13.19 -12.26 -35.76
C GLU A 486 -12.65 -10.97 -36.38
N ALA A 487 -12.56 -9.89 -35.59
CA ALA A 487 -11.88 -8.67 -36.03
C ALA A 487 -10.40 -8.90 -36.34
N TYR A 488 -9.68 -9.71 -35.55
CA TYR A 488 -8.30 -10.10 -35.85
C TYR A 488 -8.21 -10.88 -37.17
N LEU A 489 -9.12 -11.82 -37.42
CA LEU A 489 -9.18 -12.58 -38.68
C LEU A 489 -9.48 -11.65 -39.88
N PHE A 490 -10.42 -10.70 -39.74
CA PHE A 490 -10.75 -9.69 -40.76
C PHE A 490 -9.58 -8.74 -41.09
N ILE A 491 -8.79 -8.35 -40.08
CA ILE A 491 -7.58 -7.54 -40.25
C ILE A 491 -6.45 -8.34 -40.92
N ASN A 492 -6.23 -9.59 -40.49
CA ASN A 492 -5.20 -10.48 -41.03
C ASN A 492 -5.51 -10.97 -42.47
N GLY A 493 -6.79 -11.02 -42.84
CA GLY A 493 -7.26 -11.48 -44.15
C GLY A 493 -7.72 -12.94 -44.20
N ASP A 494 -8.05 -13.53 -43.06
CA ASP A 494 -8.50 -14.92 -42.92
C ASP A 494 -10.01 -15.11 -43.20
N GLU A 495 -10.46 -16.36 -43.32
CA GLU A 495 -11.90 -16.71 -43.28
C GLU A 495 -12.49 -16.31 -41.91
N ASN A 496 -13.53 -15.47 -41.91
CA ASN A 496 -14.16 -14.89 -40.71
C ASN A 496 -15.65 -14.59 -40.98
N ASP A 497 -16.43 -14.33 -39.93
CA ASP A 497 -17.90 -14.21 -40.00
C ASP A 497 -18.41 -13.03 -40.86
N SER A 498 -17.58 -12.04 -41.24
CA SER A 498 -17.99 -10.95 -42.15
C SER A 498 -18.09 -11.35 -43.63
N GLU A 499 -17.62 -12.56 -43.99
CA GLU A 499 -17.35 -13.00 -45.37
C GLU A 499 -16.41 -12.07 -46.19
N THR A 500 -15.74 -11.09 -45.56
CA THR A 500 -14.81 -10.16 -46.21
C THR A 500 -13.57 -9.82 -45.35
N THR A 501 -12.71 -8.89 -45.80
CA THR A 501 -11.48 -8.49 -45.10
C THR A 501 -11.17 -7.00 -45.30
N TRP A 502 -10.35 -6.40 -44.44
CA TRP A 502 -9.93 -4.99 -44.59
C TRP A 502 -9.35 -4.71 -45.98
N ALA A 503 -8.49 -5.60 -46.48
CA ALA A 503 -7.85 -5.45 -47.79
C ALA A 503 -8.86 -5.59 -48.95
N GLN A 504 -9.85 -6.49 -48.83
CA GLN A 504 -10.92 -6.63 -49.83
C GLN A 504 -11.77 -5.36 -49.90
N ARG A 505 -12.27 -4.86 -48.75
CA ARG A 505 -13.08 -3.63 -48.69
C ARG A 505 -12.29 -2.41 -49.18
N THR A 506 -11.00 -2.35 -48.89
CA THR A 506 -10.09 -1.31 -49.42
C THR A 506 -9.94 -1.39 -50.94
N ALA A 507 -9.77 -2.58 -51.51
CA ALA A 507 -9.70 -2.77 -52.96
C ALA A 507 -11.02 -2.39 -53.65
N GLU A 508 -12.17 -2.77 -53.07
CA GLU A 508 -13.51 -2.41 -53.54
C GLU A 508 -13.76 -0.89 -53.49
N SER A 509 -13.44 -0.23 -52.37
CA SER A 509 -13.51 1.24 -52.20
C SER A 509 -12.66 1.99 -53.24
N LYS A 510 -11.45 1.50 -53.53
CA LYS A 510 -10.58 2.05 -54.58
C LYS A 510 -11.00 1.65 -56.01
N GLY A 511 -11.89 0.67 -56.18
CA GLY A 511 -12.30 0.14 -57.48
C GLY A 511 -11.21 -0.64 -58.22
N VAL A 512 -10.30 -1.29 -57.49
CA VAL A 512 -9.16 -2.07 -58.02
C VAL A 512 -9.29 -3.56 -57.68
N PRO A 513 -8.63 -4.47 -58.42
CA PRO A 513 -8.43 -5.85 -57.99
C PRO A 513 -7.61 -5.92 -56.69
N LEU A 514 -7.85 -6.94 -55.86
CA LEU A 514 -7.10 -7.14 -54.61
C LEU A 514 -5.61 -7.40 -54.88
N GLU A 515 -5.28 -8.05 -55.99
CA GLU A 515 -3.90 -8.28 -56.43
C GLU A 515 -3.17 -7.02 -56.93
N ASP A 516 -3.89 -5.92 -57.19
CA ASP A 516 -3.37 -4.61 -57.62
C ASP A 516 -3.40 -3.57 -56.46
N LEU A 517 -3.74 -3.98 -55.23
CA LEU A 517 -3.86 -3.09 -54.07
C LEU A 517 -2.47 -2.63 -53.57
N ASP A 518 -2.30 -1.32 -53.47
CA ASP A 518 -1.09 -0.59 -53.07
C ASP A 518 -1.20 0.08 -51.68
N GLU A 519 -2.35 -0.01 -51.00
CA GLU A 519 -2.55 0.54 -49.65
C GLU A 519 -2.55 -0.57 -48.58
N LYS A 520 -1.90 -0.28 -47.45
CA LYS A 520 -1.65 -1.19 -46.33
C LYS A 520 -2.14 -0.59 -45.00
N LEU A 521 -2.43 -1.45 -44.02
CA LEU A 521 -2.49 -1.05 -42.61
C LEU A 521 -1.06 -0.85 -42.10
N TYR A 522 -0.86 0.20 -41.29
CA TYR A 522 0.44 0.51 -40.70
C TYR A 522 0.50 0.04 -39.25
N SER A 523 -0.55 0.38 -38.51
CA SER A 523 -0.73 -0.02 -37.13
C SER A 523 -2.19 -0.36 -36.83
N MET A 524 -2.40 -0.89 -35.63
CA MET A 524 -3.68 -1.33 -35.12
C MET A 524 -3.77 -0.93 -33.65
N ASN A 525 -4.87 -0.32 -33.25
CA ASN A 525 -5.16 0.10 -31.89
C ASN A 525 -6.21 -0.79 -31.24
N MET A 526 -5.95 -1.21 -30.00
CA MET A 526 -6.90 -1.91 -29.13
C MET A 526 -6.93 -1.21 -27.77
N SER A 527 -7.78 -0.19 -27.63
CA SER A 527 -7.96 0.59 -26.39
C SER A 527 -8.82 -0.12 -25.33
N TYR A 528 -8.89 -1.44 -25.42
CA TYR A 528 -9.59 -2.33 -24.50
C TYR A 528 -8.63 -3.37 -23.92
N GLY A 529 -9.01 -3.94 -22.78
CA GLY A 529 -8.38 -5.14 -22.26
C GLY A 529 -9.05 -5.64 -20.99
N GLY A 530 -8.57 -6.77 -20.48
CA GLY A 530 -9.07 -7.36 -19.24
C GLY A 530 -8.26 -8.57 -18.76
N GLY A 531 -8.67 -9.09 -17.60
CA GLY A 531 -8.11 -10.33 -17.04
C GLY A 531 -8.59 -11.58 -17.78
N GLY A 532 -7.81 -12.67 -17.67
CA GLY A 532 -8.17 -13.99 -18.21
C GLY A 532 -7.53 -14.37 -19.55
N GLY A 533 -6.67 -13.53 -20.13
CA GLY A 533 -5.81 -13.90 -21.26
C GLY A 533 -4.54 -14.65 -20.85
N SER A 534 -3.72 -15.02 -21.84
CA SER A 534 -2.34 -15.49 -21.63
C SER A 534 -1.52 -15.39 -22.92
N ALA A 535 -0.19 -15.35 -22.80
CA ALA A 535 0.74 -15.24 -23.93
C ALA A 535 0.61 -16.38 -24.96
N ASN A 536 0.11 -17.54 -24.54
CA ASN A 536 -0.11 -18.73 -25.38
C ASN A 536 -1.60 -18.92 -25.74
N SER A 537 -2.39 -17.85 -25.69
CA SER A 537 -3.79 -17.86 -26.16
C SER A 537 -3.85 -17.68 -27.67
N ASN A 538 -4.83 -18.30 -28.34
CA ASN A 538 -5.06 -18.13 -29.78
C ASN A 538 -5.17 -16.64 -30.19
N ALA A 539 -5.66 -15.78 -29.29
CA ALA A 539 -5.70 -14.33 -29.49
C ALA A 539 -4.28 -13.74 -29.62
N CYS A 540 -3.36 -14.04 -28.69
CA CYS A 540 -1.96 -13.62 -28.81
C CYS A 540 -1.24 -14.28 -29.99
N GLU A 541 -1.53 -15.55 -30.32
CA GLU A 541 -0.98 -16.20 -31.50
C GLU A 541 -1.42 -15.50 -32.80
N LYS A 542 -2.70 -15.14 -32.93
CA LYS A 542 -3.22 -14.39 -34.09
C LYS A 542 -2.71 -12.95 -34.14
N LEU A 543 -2.57 -12.28 -33.00
CA LEU A 543 -1.94 -10.95 -32.93
C LEU A 543 -0.45 -11.00 -33.31
N ALA A 544 0.26 -12.09 -33.01
CA ALA A 544 1.61 -12.33 -33.49
C ALA A 544 1.67 -12.57 -35.01
N GLU A 545 0.70 -13.29 -35.60
CA GLU A 545 0.58 -13.40 -37.06
C GLU A 545 0.34 -12.04 -37.73
N ILE A 546 -0.54 -11.20 -37.16
CA ILE A 546 -0.80 -9.82 -37.61
C ILE A 546 0.48 -8.97 -37.52
N SER A 547 1.20 -9.06 -36.41
CA SER A 547 2.47 -8.35 -36.18
C SER A 547 3.57 -8.82 -37.15
N GLU A 548 3.63 -10.12 -37.45
CA GLU A 548 4.52 -10.71 -38.45
C GLU A 548 4.10 -10.43 -39.91
N SER A 549 2.84 -10.09 -40.17
CA SER A 549 2.42 -9.52 -41.47
C SER A 549 2.99 -8.11 -41.68
N GLY A 550 3.34 -7.43 -40.58
CA GLY A 550 3.92 -6.09 -40.55
C GLY A 550 3.02 -5.02 -39.93
N ILE A 551 1.81 -5.35 -39.48
CA ILE A 551 0.91 -4.38 -38.83
C ILE A 551 1.38 -4.20 -37.38
N LEU A 552 1.84 -3.00 -37.02
CA LEU A 552 2.34 -2.74 -35.66
C LEU A 552 1.17 -2.56 -34.69
N VAL A 553 0.97 -3.52 -33.80
CA VAL A 553 -0.19 -3.56 -32.90
C VAL A 553 0.13 -2.84 -31.59
N ALA A 554 -0.69 -1.87 -31.18
CA ALA A 554 -0.67 -1.24 -29.87
C ALA A 554 -1.94 -1.55 -29.07
N SER A 555 -1.81 -1.65 -27.75
CA SER A 555 -2.94 -1.82 -26.85
C SER A 555 -2.69 -1.14 -25.50
N SER A 556 -3.77 -0.68 -24.88
CA SER A 556 -3.79 -0.10 -23.54
C SER A 556 -3.25 -1.07 -22.50
N SER A 557 -2.15 -0.73 -21.81
CA SER A 557 -1.52 -1.64 -20.81
C SER A 557 -2.49 -2.03 -19.67
N GLY A 558 -3.50 -1.19 -19.43
CA GLY A 558 -4.60 -1.37 -18.50
C GLY A 558 -4.81 -0.13 -17.61
N ASN A 559 -5.99 -0.05 -16.97
CA ASN A 559 -6.30 1.00 -15.99
C ASN A 559 -6.34 0.42 -14.57
N GLY A 560 -5.48 -0.58 -14.29
CA GLY A 560 -5.47 -1.34 -13.03
C GLY A 560 -4.35 -0.94 -12.06
N GLY A 561 -3.61 0.13 -12.32
CA GLY A 561 -2.52 0.59 -11.47
C GLY A 561 -1.35 -0.39 -11.34
N ILE A 562 -0.61 -0.27 -10.24
CA ILE A 562 0.67 -0.95 -10.02
C ILE A 562 0.52 -2.49 -10.12
N ASN A 563 1.49 -3.15 -10.75
CA ASN A 563 1.59 -4.61 -10.98
C ASN A 563 0.45 -5.26 -11.80
N SER A 564 -0.57 -4.51 -12.22
CA SER A 564 -1.69 -5.05 -13.00
C SER A 564 -1.29 -5.37 -14.45
N THR A 565 -1.77 -6.51 -14.97
CA THR A 565 -1.45 -7.01 -16.32
C THR A 565 -2.73 -7.21 -17.14
N SER A 566 -2.90 -6.43 -18.21
CA SER A 566 -4.06 -6.51 -19.11
C SER A 566 -3.78 -7.34 -20.37
N TRP A 567 -4.79 -8.05 -20.87
CA TRP A 567 -4.77 -8.71 -22.17
C TRP A 567 -5.78 -8.03 -23.11
N PRO A 568 -5.45 -7.74 -24.37
CA PRO A 568 -4.32 -8.26 -25.15
C PRO A 568 -2.96 -7.55 -25.01
N ALA A 569 -2.84 -6.47 -24.24
CA ALA A 569 -1.59 -5.70 -24.15
C ALA A 569 -0.34 -6.53 -23.77
N ALA A 570 -0.46 -7.49 -22.86
CA ALA A 570 0.64 -8.39 -22.50
C ALA A 570 0.96 -9.51 -23.52
N CYS A 571 0.36 -9.51 -24.72
CA CYS A 571 0.73 -10.44 -25.79
C CYS A 571 2.14 -10.12 -26.33
N PRO A 572 3.09 -11.08 -26.46
CA PRO A 572 4.53 -10.82 -26.74
C PRO A 572 4.94 -10.15 -28.07
N THR A 573 3.99 -9.60 -28.82
CA THR A 573 4.19 -8.91 -30.12
C THR A 573 3.21 -7.73 -30.31
N VAL A 574 2.54 -7.35 -29.22
CA VAL A 574 1.67 -6.16 -29.08
C VAL A 574 2.42 -5.19 -28.21
N PHE A 575 2.47 -3.91 -28.60
CA PHE A 575 3.05 -2.86 -27.78
C PHE A 575 2.07 -2.50 -26.65
N SER A 576 2.49 -2.75 -25.41
CA SER A 576 1.74 -2.41 -24.20
C SER A 576 2.01 -0.95 -23.84
N VAL A 577 1.00 -0.09 -24.04
CA VAL A 577 1.15 1.36 -23.91
C VAL A 577 0.69 1.84 -22.53
N ALA A 578 1.64 2.31 -21.72
CA ALA A 578 1.38 2.97 -20.45
C ALA A 578 0.97 4.44 -20.63
N ALA A 579 0.37 5.02 -19.59
CA ALA A 579 -0.21 6.35 -19.58
C ALA A 579 0.59 7.36 -18.73
N THR A 580 0.76 8.58 -19.25
CA THR A 580 1.32 9.74 -18.51
C THR A 580 0.37 10.93 -18.42
N ASN A 581 0.62 11.79 -17.42
CA ASN A 581 0.01 13.11 -17.22
C ASN A 581 0.91 14.27 -17.72
N GLY A 582 0.49 15.53 -17.52
CA GLY A 582 1.13 16.74 -18.05
C GLY A 582 2.46 17.12 -17.42
N THR A 583 2.81 16.55 -16.27
CA THR A 583 4.18 16.62 -15.73
C THR A 583 5.09 15.51 -16.27
N HIS A 584 4.62 14.74 -17.25
CA HIS A 584 5.34 13.62 -17.86
C HIS A 584 5.68 12.50 -16.86
N ARG A 585 4.85 12.35 -15.80
CA ARG A 585 4.89 11.24 -14.82
C ARG A 585 3.90 10.15 -15.23
N ARG A 586 4.08 8.93 -14.72
CA ARG A 586 3.07 7.86 -14.90
C ARG A 586 1.75 8.28 -14.24
N SER A 587 0.64 8.23 -14.99
CA SER A 587 -0.68 8.48 -14.40
C SER A 587 -1.05 7.38 -13.40
N SER A 588 -1.72 7.74 -12.29
CA SER A 588 -2.02 6.88 -11.13
C SER A 588 -2.59 5.50 -11.50
N TYR A 589 -3.60 5.48 -12.38
CA TYR A 589 -4.30 4.28 -12.84
C TYR A 589 -3.51 3.42 -13.85
N SER A 590 -2.40 3.93 -14.41
CA SER A 590 -1.68 3.25 -15.50
C SER A 590 -1.12 1.91 -15.03
N SER A 591 -1.47 0.83 -15.74
CA SER A 591 -0.95 -0.50 -15.44
C SER A 591 0.57 -0.57 -15.58
N THR A 592 1.25 -0.98 -14.50
CA THR A 592 2.71 -1.22 -14.47
C THR A 592 3.01 -2.72 -14.50
N ASN A 593 3.95 -3.16 -15.34
CA ASN A 593 4.40 -4.56 -15.42
C ASN A 593 5.57 -4.73 -16.41
N GLN A 594 6.23 -5.89 -16.35
CA GLN A 594 7.32 -6.31 -17.25
C GLN A 594 6.98 -6.36 -18.76
N TYR A 595 5.70 -6.22 -19.14
CA TYR A 595 5.27 -6.18 -20.54
C TYR A 595 5.06 -4.75 -21.04
N VAL A 596 5.13 -3.71 -20.19
CA VAL A 596 5.08 -2.30 -20.63
C VAL A 596 6.30 -2.00 -21.51
N ASP A 597 6.02 -1.62 -22.76
CA ASP A 597 7.03 -1.28 -23.76
C ASP A 597 7.38 0.21 -23.72
N PHE A 598 6.37 1.07 -23.72
CA PHE A 598 6.58 2.52 -23.70
C PHE A 598 5.37 3.23 -23.12
N ALA A 599 5.60 4.45 -22.66
CA ALA A 599 4.55 5.36 -22.26
C ALA A 599 4.14 6.30 -23.38
N ALA A 600 2.87 6.73 -23.33
CA ALA A 600 2.33 7.83 -24.10
C ALA A 600 1.31 8.59 -23.21
N PRO A 601 0.88 9.79 -23.60
CA PRO A 601 -0.08 10.55 -22.80
C PRO A 601 -1.39 9.80 -22.62
N GLY A 602 -1.74 9.47 -21.39
CA GLY A 602 -3.04 8.89 -21.05
C GLY A 602 -3.95 9.86 -20.32
N GLY A 603 -3.40 10.98 -19.83
CA GLY A 603 -4.12 12.03 -19.14
C GLY A 603 -4.40 11.69 -17.69
N GLU A 604 -4.52 12.71 -16.86
CA GLU A 604 -4.90 12.59 -15.48
C GLU A 604 -5.86 13.70 -15.12
N TYR A 605 -7.05 13.30 -14.67
CA TYR A 605 -8.18 14.11 -14.25
C TYR A 605 -7.83 14.99 -13.00
N SER A 606 -6.81 15.85 -13.12
CA SER A 606 -6.19 16.80 -12.17
C SER A 606 -5.12 17.67 -12.86
N ASP A 607 -5.12 18.99 -12.67
CA ASP A 607 -4.08 19.92 -13.15
C ASP A 607 -2.75 19.74 -12.38
N TRP A 608 -1.79 18.97 -12.92
CA TRP A 608 -0.45 18.88 -12.32
C TRP A 608 0.51 19.99 -12.81
N ASN A 609 0.09 20.83 -13.76
CA ASN A 609 0.98 21.78 -14.46
C ASN A 609 0.75 23.26 -14.05
N ASP A 610 -0.34 23.57 -13.36
CA ASP A 610 -0.80 24.87 -12.84
C ASP A 610 -1.09 25.91 -13.96
N ASP A 611 -1.72 25.48 -15.07
CA ASP A 611 -2.26 26.40 -16.10
C ASP A 611 -3.74 26.79 -15.89
N GLY A 612 -4.45 26.09 -15.01
CA GLY A 612 -5.86 26.29 -14.67
C GLY A 612 -6.84 25.37 -15.40
N ILE A 613 -6.34 24.27 -15.96
CA ILE A 613 -7.08 23.24 -16.68
C ILE A 613 -6.42 21.88 -16.33
N ASP A 614 -7.20 20.82 -16.13
CA ASP A 614 -6.66 19.52 -15.67
C ASP A 614 -5.69 18.84 -16.71
N ASP A 615 -5.13 17.63 -16.51
CA ASP A 615 -4.10 17.07 -17.43
C ASP A 615 -4.61 16.15 -18.56
N LEU A 616 -4.72 16.79 -19.72
CA LEU A 616 -5.36 16.53 -21.03
C LEU A 616 -5.32 15.08 -21.81
N VAL A 617 -6.36 14.19 -22.04
CA VAL A 617 -6.81 13.26 -23.21
C VAL A 617 -8.33 13.24 -23.80
N TYR A 618 -8.92 14.32 -24.43
CA TYR A 618 -10.13 14.79 -25.23
C TYR A 618 -10.10 14.42 -26.74
N ALA A 619 -11.22 14.00 -27.28
CA ALA A 619 -11.47 14.12 -28.70
C ALA A 619 -12.96 14.29 -28.93
N TYR A 620 -13.40 14.25 -30.18
CA TYR A 620 -14.83 14.24 -30.46
C TYR A 620 -15.51 13.03 -29.81
N ALA A 621 -16.35 13.30 -28.80
CA ALA A 621 -17.12 12.28 -28.11
C ALA A 621 -18.44 12.83 -27.56
N LEU A 622 -19.48 12.01 -27.60
CA LEU A 622 -20.78 12.25 -26.96
C LEU A 622 -20.82 11.51 -25.62
N PHE A 623 -21.32 12.17 -24.57
CA PHE A 623 -21.49 11.60 -23.21
C PHE A 623 -22.96 11.38 -22.82
N ASP A 624 -23.89 12.09 -23.47
CA ASP A 624 -25.33 11.84 -23.36
C ASP A 624 -25.99 11.97 -24.74
N ASN A 625 -26.69 10.90 -25.15
CA ASN A 625 -27.41 10.81 -26.41
C ASN A 625 -28.92 11.05 -26.25
N SER A 626 -29.37 11.62 -25.11
CA SER A 626 -30.78 11.97 -24.85
C SER A 626 -31.40 12.96 -25.84
N ASN A 627 -30.57 13.66 -26.63
CA ASN A 627 -31.01 14.54 -27.71
C ASN A 627 -30.17 14.33 -28.99
N PRO A 628 -30.73 13.78 -30.09
CA PRO A 628 -30.00 13.56 -31.34
C PRO A 628 -29.73 14.86 -32.14
N ASP A 629 -30.26 16.02 -31.72
CA ASP A 629 -29.91 17.33 -32.27
C ASP A 629 -28.62 17.92 -31.62
N VAL A 630 -27.82 17.13 -30.89
CA VAL A 630 -26.58 17.59 -30.21
C VAL A 630 -25.35 17.40 -31.08
N GLU A 631 -24.61 18.50 -31.23
CA GLU A 631 -23.28 18.58 -31.85
C GLU A 631 -22.24 17.92 -30.93
N MET A 632 -21.49 16.93 -31.43
CA MET A 632 -20.45 16.21 -30.66
C MET A 632 -19.29 17.15 -30.35
N PRO A 633 -19.04 17.54 -29.08
CA PRO A 633 -17.93 18.42 -28.75
C PRO A 633 -16.63 17.64 -28.60
N LEU A 634 -15.49 18.35 -28.59
CA LEU A 634 -14.31 17.81 -27.92
C LEU A 634 -14.66 17.61 -26.44
N SER A 635 -14.59 16.36 -25.98
CA SER A 635 -14.88 15.94 -24.60
C SER A 635 -13.77 15.04 -24.08
N GLY A 636 -13.32 15.29 -22.85
CA GLY A 636 -12.12 14.69 -22.27
C GLY A 636 -12.23 13.23 -21.88
N LEU A 637 -11.18 12.44 -22.14
CA LEU A 637 -10.96 11.10 -21.59
C LEU A 637 -9.55 10.89 -20.94
N GLN A 638 -9.39 9.84 -20.15
CA GLN A 638 -8.17 9.48 -19.41
C GLN A 638 -8.13 7.96 -19.42
N GLY A 639 -6.94 7.39 -19.52
CA GLY A 639 -6.73 5.95 -19.52
C GLY A 639 -5.50 5.54 -20.33
N THR A 640 -5.07 4.30 -20.17
CA THR A 640 -4.19 3.67 -21.16
C THR A 640 -4.97 3.38 -22.46
N SER A 641 -6.31 3.31 -22.40
CA SER A 641 -7.23 3.43 -23.55
C SER A 641 -7.05 4.73 -24.34
N MET A 642 -6.49 5.75 -23.70
CA MET A 642 -6.23 7.09 -24.21
C MET A 642 -4.76 7.27 -24.60
N ALA A 643 -3.83 6.59 -23.93
CA ALA A 643 -2.42 6.47 -24.37
C ALA A 643 -2.25 5.56 -25.60
N SER A 644 -2.98 4.45 -25.67
CA SER A 644 -2.95 3.49 -26.79
C SER A 644 -3.10 4.13 -28.18
N PRO A 645 -4.06 5.04 -28.45
CA PRO A 645 -4.18 5.68 -29.76
C PRO A 645 -2.98 6.60 -30.09
N HIS A 646 -2.34 7.22 -29.09
CA HIS A 646 -1.07 7.91 -29.32
C HIS A 646 0.01 6.93 -29.77
N GLY A 647 0.14 5.78 -29.09
CA GLY A 647 1.06 4.71 -29.45
C GLY A 647 0.79 4.14 -30.85
N ALA A 648 -0.49 3.91 -31.19
CA ALA A 648 -0.89 3.43 -32.50
C ALA A 648 -0.60 4.46 -33.61
N GLY A 649 -0.87 5.74 -33.38
CA GLY A 649 -0.53 6.83 -34.29
C GLY A 649 1.00 6.96 -34.47
N PHE A 650 1.74 6.92 -33.37
CA PHE A 650 3.21 6.92 -33.34
C PHE A 650 3.80 5.79 -34.20
N LEU A 651 3.37 4.54 -33.97
CA LEU A 651 3.81 3.37 -34.74
C LEU A 651 3.44 3.51 -36.22
N ALA A 652 2.29 4.10 -36.54
CA ALA A 652 1.86 4.34 -37.91
C ALA A 652 2.79 5.31 -38.65
N LEU A 653 3.13 6.44 -38.01
CA LEU A 653 3.98 7.48 -38.56
C LEU A 653 5.43 7.01 -38.68
N LEU A 654 5.96 6.32 -37.65
CA LEU A 654 7.28 5.69 -37.68
C LEU A 654 7.42 4.70 -38.85
N LYS A 655 6.45 3.79 -39.00
CA LYS A 655 6.44 2.80 -40.09
C LYS A 655 6.28 3.47 -41.45
N HIS A 656 5.39 4.45 -41.60
CA HIS A 656 5.23 5.19 -42.86
C HIS A 656 6.50 5.93 -43.26
N TYR A 657 7.16 6.58 -42.29
CA TYR A 657 8.41 7.27 -42.54
C TYR A 657 9.50 6.28 -42.98
N TYR A 658 9.64 5.13 -42.31
CA TYR A 658 10.60 4.09 -42.70
C TYR A 658 10.31 3.51 -44.09
N GLU A 659 9.08 3.07 -44.36
CA GLU A 659 8.73 2.26 -45.54
C GLU A 659 8.48 3.06 -46.82
N ASP A 660 7.97 4.29 -46.70
CA ASP A 660 7.46 5.03 -47.85
C ASP A 660 8.20 6.36 -48.10
N VAL A 661 8.77 6.98 -47.06
CA VAL A 661 9.41 8.31 -47.13
C VAL A 661 10.93 8.25 -47.13
N ALA A 662 11.53 7.58 -46.14
CA ALA A 662 12.97 7.54 -45.92
C ALA A 662 13.66 6.37 -46.66
N LYS A 663 13.01 5.20 -46.67
CA LYS A 663 13.40 4.00 -47.42
C LYS A 663 14.88 3.61 -47.32
N PRO A 664 15.45 3.45 -46.11
CA PRO A 664 16.87 3.18 -45.95
C PRO A 664 17.31 1.85 -46.62
N PHE A 665 16.38 0.89 -46.78
CA PHE A 665 16.61 -0.37 -47.51
C PHE A 665 16.86 -0.21 -49.02
N GLU A 666 16.42 0.89 -49.67
CA GLU A 666 16.80 1.19 -51.06
C GLU A 666 18.30 1.54 -51.19
N ILE A 667 18.95 1.90 -50.08
CA ILE A 667 20.40 2.21 -49.99
C ILE A 667 21.17 1.01 -49.43
N ASN A 668 20.65 0.37 -48.38
CA ASN A 668 21.26 -0.76 -47.69
C ASN A 668 20.32 -1.98 -47.68
N THR A 669 20.56 -2.93 -48.59
CA THR A 669 19.71 -4.13 -48.77
C THR A 669 19.78 -5.16 -47.65
N ASP A 670 20.63 -4.95 -46.64
CA ASP A 670 20.66 -5.78 -45.43
C ASP A 670 19.60 -5.31 -44.39
N LEU A 671 18.94 -4.17 -44.62
CA LEU A 671 17.78 -3.70 -43.85
C LEU A 671 16.46 -4.28 -44.42
N PRO A 672 15.47 -4.58 -43.56
CA PRO A 672 14.18 -5.09 -43.99
C PRO A 672 13.36 -4.05 -44.77
N GLU A 673 12.65 -4.46 -45.82
CA GLU A 673 11.69 -3.61 -46.54
C GLU A 673 10.41 -3.32 -45.71
N ILE A 674 10.15 -4.13 -44.68
CA ILE A 674 8.96 -4.05 -43.82
C ILE A 674 9.40 -3.95 -42.35
N LEU A 675 8.98 -2.87 -41.67
CA LEU A 675 9.18 -2.69 -40.23
C LEU A 675 8.18 -3.57 -39.45
N LYS A 676 8.67 -4.19 -38.36
CA LYS A 676 7.96 -5.20 -37.55
C LYS A 676 8.24 -4.98 -36.06
N TYR A 677 7.49 -5.66 -35.19
CA TYR A 677 7.65 -5.60 -33.73
C TYR A 677 9.12 -5.72 -33.28
N ASN A 678 9.84 -6.75 -33.72
CA ASN A 678 11.24 -6.98 -33.31
C ASN A 678 12.17 -5.81 -33.67
N HIS A 679 11.98 -5.18 -34.82
CA HIS A 679 12.79 -4.04 -35.26
C HIS A 679 12.51 -2.80 -34.42
N VAL A 680 11.26 -2.60 -34.00
CA VAL A 680 10.85 -1.50 -33.10
C VAL A 680 11.30 -1.77 -31.66
N GLU A 681 11.23 -3.02 -31.18
CA GLU A 681 11.79 -3.45 -29.89
C GLU A 681 13.32 -3.20 -29.82
N GLN A 682 14.04 -3.46 -30.92
CA GLN A 682 15.46 -3.13 -31.05
C GLN A 682 15.74 -1.61 -31.06
N LEU A 683 14.83 -0.78 -31.59
CA LEU A 683 14.91 0.68 -31.51
C LEU A 683 14.64 1.21 -30.08
N LEU A 684 13.69 0.63 -29.35
CA LEU A 684 13.39 0.96 -27.95
C LEU A 684 14.61 0.66 -27.05
N LYS A 685 15.15 -0.56 -27.14
CA LYS A 685 16.35 -1.00 -26.41
C LYS A 685 17.60 -0.15 -26.67
N ALA A 686 17.65 0.55 -27.80
CA ALA A 686 18.75 1.42 -28.20
C ALA A 686 18.51 2.92 -27.89
N ASN A 687 17.43 3.28 -27.17
CA ASN A 687 17.01 4.66 -26.88
C ASN A 687 16.86 5.54 -28.15
N LEU A 688 16.32 4.97 -29.23
CA LEU A 688 16.20 5.64 -30.53
C LEU A 688 14.82 6.24 -30.82
N ILE A 689 13.76 5.86 -30.09
CA ILE A 689 12.37 6.27 -30.41
C ILE A 689 11.52 6.67 -29.20
N THR A 690 12.11 6.64 -28.01
CA THR A 690 11.54 7.09 -26.73
C THR A 690 12.51 8.05 -26.06
N ASN A 691 12.03 8.84 -25.11
CA ASN A 691 12.84 9.55 -24.13
C ASN A 691 12.73 8.86 -22.78
N ASP A 692 13.87 8.38 -22.29
CA ASP A 692 14.08 8.13 -20.87
C ASP A 692 13.98 9.48 -20.14
N VAL A 693 12.82 9.70 -19.52
CA VAL A 693 12.51 10.91 -18.73
C VAL A 693 12.85 10.72 -17.24
N ASN A 694 13.27 9.50 -16.85
CA ASN A 694 13.43 9.03 -15.46
C ASN A 694 14.89 9.01 -15.00
N LYS A 695 15.78 9.73 -15.70
CA LYS A 695 17.23 9.81 -15.46
C LYS A 695 17.64 10.39 -14.10
N GLU A 696 16.79 11.24 -13.54
CA GLU A 696 16.95 11.86 -12.23
C GLU A 696 15.66 11.59 -11.44
N SER A 697 15.78 11.29 -10.14
CA SER A 697 14.62 11.02 -9.28
C SER A 697 13.69 12.22 -9.23
N ARG A 698 12.38 11.95 -9.15
CA ARG A 698 11.33 12.96 -9.15
C ARG A 698 10.54 12.86 -7.85
N GLU A 699 10.25 14.02 -7.27
CA GLU A 699 9.54 14.26 -6.01
C GLU A 699 8.21 13.47 -5.86
N PHE A 700 7.60 13.03 -6.97
CA PHE A 700 6.35 12.24 -7.02
C PHE A 700 6.41 11.10 -8.05
N ASP A 701 7.61 10.62 -8.39
CA ASP A 701 7.82 9.43 -9.25
C ASP A 701 9.15 8.78 -8.82
N THR A 702 9.15 8.14 -7.66
CA THR A 702 10.33 7.56 -6.97
C THR A 702 10.62 6.11 -7.40
N THR A 703 9.65 5.45 -8.01
CA THR A 703 9.76 4.09 -8.58
C THR A 703 10.15 4.09 -10.06
N ALA A 704 9.98 5.22 -10.75
CA ALA A 704 10.64 5.55 -12.01
C ALA A 704 12.17 5.44 -11.85
N ARG A 705 12.84 4.75 -12.78
CA ARG A 705 14.30 4.53 -12.72
C ARG A 705 14.95 4.76 -14.08
N PRO A 706 16.21 5.25 -14.15
CA PRO A 706 16.88 5.51 -15.41
C PRO A 706 16.97 4.25 -16.28
N GLY A 707 16.53 4.35 -17.53
CA GLY A 707 16.56 3.26 -18.51
C GLY A 707 15.20 2.66 -18.81
N ARG A 708 15.04 1.34 -18.63
CA ARG A 708 13.77 0.63 -18.83
C ARG A 708 13.18 0.19 -17.48
N ASP A 709 12.00 0.70 -17.14
CA ASP A 709 11.26 0.35 -15.93
C ASP A 709 9.85 -0.21 -16.26
N ASP A 710 9.12 -0.65 -15.22
CA ASP A 710 7.76 -1.20 -15.37
C ASP A 710 6.66 -0.13 -15.46
N HIS A 711 6.99 1.15 -15.24
CA HIS A 711 6.05 2.28 -15.14
C HIS A 711 5.87 2.96 -16.49
N LEU A 712 6.98 3.30 -17.17
CA LEU A 712 7.01 3.94 -18.47
C LEU A 712 7.63 3.05 -19.58
N GLY A 713 8.04 1.82 -19.27
CA GLY A 713 8.72 0.96 -20.23
C GLY A 713 10.10 1.53 -20.59
N TYR A 714 10.43 1.60 -21.87
CA TYR A 714 11.64 2.26 -22.39
C TYR A 714 11.52 3.81 -22.43
N GLY A 715 10.54 4.40 -21.73
CA GLY A 715 10.29 5.83 -21.66
C GLY A 715 9.09 6.30 -22.51
N ILE A 716 8.88 7.63 -22.56
CA ILE A 716 7.79 8.23 -23.34
C ILE A 716 8.17 8.26 -24.83
N ILE A 717 7.27 7.88 -25.72
CA ILE A 717 7.49 7.93 -27.17
C ILE A 717 7.92 9.32 -27.68
N ASP A 718 8.84 9.38 -28.64
CA ASP A 718 9.29 10.63 -29.29
C ASP A 718 9.40 10.46 -30.81
N LEU A 719 8.51 11.11 -31.56
CA LEU A 719 8.49 11.01 -33.02
C LEU A 719 9.61 11.76 -33.74
N HIS A 720 10.06 12.89 -33.21
CA HIS A 720 11.13 13.68 -33.81
C HIS A 720 12.48 12.95 -33.65
N LYS A 721 12.73 12.34 -32.49
CA LYS A 721 13.84 11.42 -32.24
C LYS A 721 13.72 10.18 -33.12
N ALA A 722 12.54 9.58 -33.23
CA ALA A 722 12.33 8.42 -34.09
C ALA A 722 12.62 8.71 -35.58
N ILE A 723 12.20 9.86 -36.09
CA ILE A 723 12.52 10.32 -37.46
C ILE A 723 14.03 10.48 -37.65
N LYS A 724 14.73 11.14 -36.72
CA LYS A 724 16.21 11.27 -36.75
C LYS A 724 16.89 9.90 -36.78
N SER A 725 16.40 8.96 -35.97
CA SER A 725 16.91 7.59 -35.91
C SER A 725 16.75 6.84 -37.23
N ILE A 726 15.64 7.00 -37.94
CA ILE A 726 15.47 6.41 -39.29
C ILE A 726 16.37 7.10 -40.33
N ASP A 727 16.57 8.43 -40.26
CA ASP A 727 17.53 9.12 -41.11
C ASP A 727 18.99 8.68 -40.83
N ALA A 728 19.32 8.19 -39.62
CA ALA A 728 20.62 7.59 -39.30
C ALA A 728 20.85 6.20 -39.95
N PHE A 729 19.79 5.42 -40.22
CA PHE A 729 19.91 4.23 -41.08
C PHE A 729 20.15 4.61 -42.55
N LYS A 730 19.44 5.63 -43.02
CA LYS A 730 19.49 6.15 -44.40
C LYS A 730 20.84 6.82 -44.74
N SER A 731 21.48 7.46 -43.76
CA SER A 731 22.85 7.97 -43.87
C SER A 731 23.91 6.85 -43.82
N SER A 732 23.50 5.60 -43.55
CA SER A 732 24.35 4.43 -43.31
C SER A 732 25.24 4.54 -42.06
N TYR A 733 24.83 5.33 -41.06
CA TYR A 733 25.43 5.29 -39.72
C TYR A 733 25.06 3.96 -39.02
N PHE A 734 23.76 3.65 -38.98
CA PHE A 734 23.28 2.31 -38.60
C PHE A 734 23.08 1.43 -39.84
N THR A 735 23.59 0.20 -39.81
CA THR A 735 23.58 -0.72 -40.96
C THR A 735 22.76 -2.00 -40.74
N SER A 736 22.33 -2.27 -39.51
CA SER A 736 21.42 -3.38 -39.15
C SER A 736 20.76 -3.09 -37.79
N PHE A 737 19.53 -3.53 -37.59
CA PHE A 737 18.85 -3.49 -36.29
C PHE A 737 19.51 -4.42 -35.26
N ASP A 738 20.04 -5.58 -35.70
CA ASP A 738 20.79 -6.52 -34.84
C ASP A 738 22.14 -5.98 -34.34
N ALA A 739 22.59 -4.86 -34.92
CA ALA A 739 23.86 -4.21 -34.58
C ALA A 739 23.69 -2.96 -33.70
N LEU A 740 22.45 -2.59 -33.34
CA LEU A 740 22.17 -1.43 -32.50
C LEU A 740 22.78 -1.59 -31.09
N PRO A 741 23.40 -0.54 -30.52
CA PRO A 741 24.04 -0.61 -29.22
C PRO A 741 23.01 -0.60 -28.08
N SER A 742 23.14 -1.56 -27.17
CA SER A 742 22.41 -1.59 -25.89
C SER A 742 23.15 -2.45 -24.87
N TYR A 743 22.72 -2.44 -23.60
CA TYR A 743 23.30 -3.24 -22.53
C TYR A 743 22.19 -3.97 -21.77
N GLU A 744 22.45 -5.21 -21.34
CA GLU A 744 21.54 -6.02 -20.50
C GLU A 744 22.21 -6.36 -19.16
N GLY A 745 21.50 -6.13 -18.05
CA GLY A 745 21.86 -6.61 -16.71
C GLY A 745 20.79 -7.57 -16.15
N PRO A 746 21.03 -8.20 -14.99
CA PRO A 746 19.97 -8.87 -14.24
C PRO A 746 19.00 -7.83 -13.67
N SER A 747 17.69 -8.08 -13.76
CA SER A 747 16.68 -7.13 -13.25
C SER A 747 16.62 -7.05 -11.73
N LEU A 748 16.93 -8.15 -11.02
CA LEU A 748 16.89 -8.24 -9.56
C LEU A 748 18.00 -9.16 -9.03
N ILE A 749 18.68 -8.71 -7.97
CA ILE A 749 19.59 -9.48 -7.14
C ILE A 749 19.05 -9.45 -5.71
N LYS A 750 19.05 -10.60 -5.02
CA LYS A 750 18.68 -10.68 -3.59
C LYS A 750 19.93 -10.96 -2.75
N LEU A 751 20.11 -10.21 -1.66
CA LEU A 751 21.21 -10.42 -0.72
C LEU A 751 20.68 -10.91 0.63
N ASN A 752 21.43 -11.80 1.27
CA ASN A 752 21.33 -12.05 2.70
C ASN A 752 22.40 -11.20 3.43
N ALA A 753 22.19 -10.91 4.72
CA ALA A 753 23.11 -10.08 5.49
C ALA A 753 24.56 -10.63 5.47
N GLY A 754 25.49 -9.83 4.95
CA GLY A 754 26.91 -10.17 4.79
C GLY A 754 27.23 -11.06 3.59
N GLU A 755 26.28 -11.34 2.68
CA GLU A 755 26.52 -12.14 1.48
C GLU A 755 26.91 -11.28 0.27
N VAL A 756 28.06 -11.60 -0.34
CA VAL A 756 28.52 -10.98 -1.58
C VAL A 756 27.97 -11.74 -2.79
N GLN A 757 27.31 -11.05 -3.71
CA GLN A 757 26.85 -11.58 -5.01
C GLN A 757 27.63 -10.93 -6.16
N GLU A 758 27.76 -11.64 -7.29
CA GLU A 758 28.45 -11.17 -8.50
C GLU A 758 27.51 -11.18 -9.72
N PHE A 759 27.63 -10.16 -10.59
CA PHE A 759 26.88 -10.08 -11.84
C PHE A 759 27.70 -9.47 -13.00
N THR A 760 27.17 -9.56 -14.22
CA THR A 760 27.81 -9.06 -15.46
C THR A 760 26.81 -8.24 -16.28
N LEU A 761 27.23 -7.08 -16.79
CA LEU A 761 26.49 -6.38 -17.85
C LEU A 761 26.91 -6.88 -19.23
N THR A 762 25.94 -7.24 -20.06
CA THR A 762 26.15 -7.84 -21.38
C THR A 762 25.84 -6.83 -22.49
N PRO A 763 26.85 -6.31 -23.22
CA PRO A 763 26.62 -5.41 -24.34
C PRO A 763 26.02 -6.14 -25.56
N LYS A 764 25.20 -5.42 -26.32
CA LYS A 764 24.65 -5.80 -27.63
C LYS A 764 25.12 -4.80 -28.69
N GLY A 765 25.05 -5.23 -29.95
CA GLY A 765 25.51 -4.42 -31.08
C GLY A 765 26.98 -4.03 -30.96
N VAL A 766 27.32 -2.83 -31.43
CA VAL A 766 28.64 -2.23 -31.22
C VAL A 766 28.45 -0.76 -30.79
N ALA A 767 28.65 -0.50 -29.50
CA ALA A 767 28.91 0.85 -29.02
C ALA A 767 30.23 1.36 -29.64
N GLY A 768 30.22 2.58 -30.18
CA GLY A 768 31.41 3.18 -30.79
C GLY A 768 32.49 3.54 -29.76
N ASP A 769 33.72 3.84 -30.20
CA ASP A 769 34.84 4.10 -29.29
C ASP A 769 34.51 5.14 -28.19
N GLY A 770 33.81 6.22 -28.56
CA GLY A 770 33.36 7.29 -27.64
C GLY A 770 32.09 7.03 -26.82
N PHE A 771 31.58 5.78 -26.82
CA PHE A 771 30.48 5.30 -25.97
C PHE A 771 30.95 4.25 -24.94
N ASN A 772 32.25 3.94 -24.89
CA ASN A 772 32.79 2.92 -23.97
C ASN A 772 32.99 3.42 -22.53
N SER A 773 32.82 4.72 -22.29
CA SER A 773 32.78 5.30 -20.95
C SER A 773 31.51 4.86 -20.22
N LEU A 774 31.70 4.33 -19.01
CA LEU A 774 30.67 3.76 -18.16
C LEU A 774 30.83 4.32 -16.75
N GLU A 775 29.77 4.92 -16.24
CA GLU A 775 29.66 5.38 -14.85
C GLU A 775 28.53 4.63 -14.16
N TYR A 776 28.58 4.51 -12.83
CA TYR A 776 27.53 3.85 -12.07
C TYR A 776 27.29 4.53 -10.72
N THR A 777 26.02 4.58 -10.33
CA THR A 777 25.55 5.16 -9.07
C THR A 777 24.75 4.13 -8.27
N PHE A 778 24.83 4.23 -6.95
CA PHE A 778 24.14 3.37 -5.99
C PHE A 778 24.09 4.11 -4.65
N GLN A 779 23.11 3.79 -3.79
CA GLN A 779 23.08 4.35 -2.44
C GLN A 779 24.16 3.67 -1.57
N SER A 780 25.25 4.40 -1.30
CA SER A 780 26.38 3.89 -0.50
C SER A 780 26.08 3.70 0.99
N GLU A 781 24.93 4.19 1.44
CA GLU A 781 24.37 3.85 2.76
C GLU A 781 23.89 2.40 2.82
N PHE A 782 23.32 1.88 1.72
CA PHE A 782 22.73 0.55 1.67
C PHE A 782 23.71 -0.52 1.14
N LEU A 783 24.63 -0.16 0.23
CA LEU A 783 25.46 -1.12 -0.51
C LEU A 783 26.94 -0.75 -0.56
N GLU A 784 27.81 -1.77 -0.63
CA GLU A 784 29.15 -1.64 -1.23
C GLU A 784 29.13 -2.31 -2.63
N VAL A 785 29.38 -1.51 -3.68
CA VAL A 785 29.43 -1.97 -5.08
C VAL A 785 30.83 -1.78 -5.66
N LYS A 786 31.38 -2.84 -6.25
CA LYS A 786 32.76 -2.88 -6.72
C LYS A 786 32.89 -3.49 -8.11
N ASP A 787 33.53 -2.74 -9.01
CA ASP A 787 33.98 -3.20 -10.33
C ASP A 787 35.09 -4.28 -10.20
N LEU A 788 34.96 -5.33 -11.01
CA LEU A 788 35.86 -6.49 -11.11
C LEU A 788 36.57 -6.59 -12.48
N ASP A 789 36.57 -5.49 -13.24
CA ASP A 789 36.95 -5.36 -14.66
C ASP A 789 36.01 -6.12 -15.62
N ASN A 790 35.97 -5.66 -16.89
CA ASN A 790 35.25 -6.30 -18.00
C ASN A 790 33.72 -6.41 -17.80
N LEU A 791 33.10 -5.36 -17.24
CA LEU A 791 31.64 -5.27 -16.97
C LEU A 791 31.13 -6.27 -15.91
N ASN A 792 32.00 -6.76 -15.02
CA ASN A 792 31.63 -7.62 -13.90
C ASN A 792 31.66 -6.82 -12.61
N TYR A 793 30.69 -7.05 -11.73
CA TYR A 793 30.51 -6.31 -10.48
C TYR A 793 30.24 -7.27 -9.33
N SER A 794 30.79 -6.98 -8.15
CA SER A 794 30.35 -7.57 -6.88
C SER A 794 29.57 -6.55 -6.06
N VAL A 795 28.49 -7.00 -5.42
CA VAL A 795 27.64 -6.21 -4.53
C VAL A 795 27.40 -6.95 -3.21
N VAL A 796 27.38 -6.19 -2.12
CA VAL A 796 27.05 -6.63 -0.75
C VAL A 796 26.33 -5.49 -0.02
N ASN A 797 25.55 -5.78 1.02
CA ASN A 797 25.00 -4.73 1.88
C ASN A 797 26.14 -3.98 2.60
N ALA A 798 25.95 -2.68 2.86
CA ALA A 798 26.94 -1.87 3.56
C ALA A 798 27.21 -2.44 4.96
N PRO A 799 28.48 -2.54 5.41
CA PRO A 799 28.85 -3.21 6.66
C PRO A 799 28.48 -2.43 7.92
N ASP A 800 28.27 -1.11 7.79
CA ASP A 800 27.90 -0.21 8.88
C ASP A 800 26.39 0.09 8.91
N TYR A 801 25.59 -0.44 7.97
CA TYR A 801 24.14 -0.28 7.93
C TYR A 801 23.45 -1.36 8.76
N THR A 802 22.83 -0.94 9.86
CA THR A 802 22.22 -1.84 10.88
C THR A 802 20.78 -1.49 11.22
N TRP A 803 20.13 -0.63 10.43
CA TRP A 803 18.74 -0.23 10.66
C TRP A 803 17.77 -1.35 10.28
N ALA A 804 16.64 -1.44 11.00
CA ALA A 804 15.57 -2.35 10.65
C ALA A 804 14.93 -1.95 9.31
N GLY A 805 14.45 -2.94 8.55
CA GLY A 805 13.65 -2.73 7.35
C GLY A 805 14.10 -3.52 6.12
N TRP A 806 13.18 -3.61 5.16
CA TRP A 806 13.48 -4.05 3.80
C TRP A 806 14.07 -2.88 3.00
N VAL A 807 15.04 -3.19 2.14
CA VAL A 807 15.67 -2.23 1.23
C VAL A 807 15.63 -2.81 -0.18
N ASP A 808 14.86 -2.17 -1.09
CA ASP A 808 15.07 -2.27 -2.53
C ASP A 808 15.81 -1.00 -2.98
N THR A 809 17.00 -1.15 -3.56
CA THR A 809 17.77 -0.01 -4.06
C THR A 809 18.47 -0.38 -5.38
N PRO A 810 18.46 0.50 -6.40
CA PRO A 810 19.09 0.21 -7.68
C PRO A 810 20.60 0.48 -7.65
N ILE A 811 21.33 -0.30 -8.44
CA ILE A 811 22.58 0.15 -9.06
C ILE A 811 22.22 0.63 -10.47
N THR A 812 22.42 1.91 -10.74
CA THR A 812 22.15 2.52 -12.04
C THR A 812 23.45 2.66 -12.82
N PHE A 813 23.48 2.14 -14.04
CA PHE A 813 24.61 2.24 -14.97
C PHE A 813 24.29 3.22 -16.10
N THR A 814 25.16 4.19 -16.32
CA THR A 814 25.02 5.23 -17.36
C THR A 814 26.24 5.26 -18.27
N PHE A 815 26.03 5.69 -19.52
CA PHE A 815 27.04 5.64 -20.58
C PHE A 815 27.36 7.05 -21.11
N PRO A 816 28.05 7.90 -20.33
CA PRO A 816 28.37 9.25 -20.75
C PRO A 816 29.29 9.24 -21.98
N MET A 817 29.05 10.15 -22.93
CA MET A 817 29.85 10.26 -24.16
C MET A 817 31.24 10.87 -23.94
N GLU A 818 32.24 10.41 -24.69
CA GLU A 818 33.51 11.13 -24.81
C GLU A 818 33.38 12.43 -25.65
N GLU A 819 34.20 13.44 -25.34
CA GLU A 819 34.20 14.74 -26.05
C GLU A 819 34.58 14.55 -27.54
N GLY A 820 33.60 14.70 -28.43
CA GLY A 820 33.78 14.55 -29.88
C GLY A 820 33.52 13.13 -30.41
N ALA A 821 32.79 12.30 -29.66
CA ALA A 821 32.18 11.07 -30.19
C ALA A 821 31.36 11.34 -31.48
N ASP A 822 31.41 10.39 -32.41
CA ASP A 822 30.54 10.40 -33.60
C ASP A 822 29.13 9.94 -33.20
N LEU A 823 28.08 10.60 -33.70
CA LEU A 823 26.69 10.38 -33.28
C LEU A 823 25.76 10.16 -34.48
N PRO A 824 24.67 9.39 -34.32
CA PRO A 824 23.62 9.29 -35.34
C PRO A 824 22.88 10.63 -35.53
N PHE A 825 22.70 11.40 -34.44
CA PHE A 825 22.13 12.75 -34.40
C PHE A 825 22.51 13.48 -33.10
N GLU A 826 22.39 14.81 -33.10
CA GLU A 826 22.61 15.65 -31.92
C GLU A 826 21.61 15.31 -30.81
N GLY A 827 22.11 15.02 -29.60
CA GLY A 827 21.31 14.59 -28.45
C GLY A 827 21.06 13.08 -28.35
N TYR A 828 21.72 12.23 -29.15
CA TYR A 828 21.69 10.78 -28.94
C TYR A 828 22.56 10.34 -27.77
N GLU A 829 22.08 9.33 -27.03
CA GLU A 829 22.68 8.73 -25.84
C GLU A 829 22.27 7.24 -25.77
N LEU A 830 23.00 6.41 -25.03
CA LEU A 830 22.55 5.04 -24.75
C LEU A 830 21.53 5.02 -23.60
N LEU A 831 20.64 4.02 -23.61
CA LEU A 831 19.74 3.76 -22.49
C LEU A 831 20.55 3.39 -21.23
N ALA A 832 20.18 3.93 -20.07
CA ALA A 832 20.72 3.48 -18.80
C ALA A 832 20.26 2.04 -18.47
N VAL A 833 20.97 1.38 -17.55
CA VAL A 833 20.61 0.04 -17.06
C VAL A 833 20.50 0.06 -15.53
N GLY A 834 19.30 -0.15 -15.01
CA GLY A 834 19.08 -0.43 -13.59
C GLY A 834 19.27 -1.91 -13.25
N VAL A 835 19.86 -2.18 -12.10
CA VAL A 835 19.94 -3.51 -11.46
C VAL A 835 19.42 -3.37 -10.03
N ASN A 836 18.21 -3.85 -9.73
CA ASN A 836 17.63 -3.74 -8.40
C ASN A 836 18.32 -4.71 -7.43
N ILE A 837 18.61 -4.25 -6.22
CA ILE A 837 19.17 -5.04 -5.12
C ILE A 837 18.17 -5.04 -3.96
N LEU A 838 17.73 -6.22 -3.53
CA LEU A 838 16.76 -6.40 -2.45
C LEU A 838 17.38 -7.14 -1.25
N PHE A 839 17.27 -6.57 -0.05
CA PHE A 839 17.68 -7.21 1.22
C PHE A 839 16.81 -6.77 2.41
N HIS A 840 17.04 -7.36 3.58
CA HIS A 840 16.28 -7.13 4.82
C HIS A 840 17.22 -7.19 6.02
N ILE A 841 17.07 -6.24 6.96
CA ILE A 841 17.74 -6.22 8.27
C ILE A 841 16.68 -6.07 9.38
N LYS A 842 16.92 -6.63 10.57
CA LYS A 842 16.08 -6.53 11.77
C LYS A 842 16.75 -5.64 12.82
N GLY A 843 15.98 -4.96 13.67
CA GLY A 843 16.47 -4.03 14.70
C GLY A 843 15.58 -3.94 15.95
N GLU A 844 15.86 -2.96 16.82
CA GLU A 844 15.44 -2.91 18.24
C GLU A 844 14.43 -1.76 18.51
N ALA A 845 13.36 -2.03 19.28
CA ALA A 845 12.31 -1.04 19.61
C ALA A 845 12.67 -0.14 20.81
N SER A 846 13.77 0.62 20.72
CA SER A 846 14.46 1.23 21.89
C SER A 846 13.72 2.32 22.69
N SER A 847 12.44 2.59 22.40
CA SER A 847 11.64 3.70 22.94
C SER A 847 10.41 3.27 23.75
N VAL A 848 10.19 1.96 23.94
CA VAL A 848 8.94 1.41 24.51
C VAL A 848 9.17 0.91 25.95
N ASP A 849 8.58 1.58 26.94
CA ASP A 849 8.57 1.16 28.36
C ASP A 849 7.20 0.51 28.69
N ILE A 850 7.20 -0.69 29.28
CA ILE A 850 5.96 -1.42 29.66
C ILE A 850 6.18 -2.10 31.00
N LEU A 851 5.33 -1.79 31.98
CA LEU A 851 5.50 -2.22 33.37
C LEU A 851 4.62 -3.44 33.71
N ASP A 852 5.07 -4.24 34.68
CA ASP A 852 4.33 -5.35 35.32
C ASP A 852 3.90 -6.53 34.41
N LEU A 853 4.58 -6.80 33.29
CA LEU A 853 4.33 -7.98 32.45
C LEU A 853 4.37 -9.30 33.25
N LYS A 854 3.49 -10.25 32.91
CA LYS A 854 3.52 -11.62 33.46
C LYS A 854 4.27 -12.58 32.54
N ALA A 855 4.97 -13.52 33.16
CA ALA A 855 5.68 -14.59 32.51
C ALA A 855 5.28 -15.96 33.08
N TYR A 856 5.02 -16.92 32.21
CA TYR A 856 4.62 -18.29 32.54
C TYR A 856 5.64 -19.30 32.01
N LEU A 857 5.93 -20.32 32.81
CA LEU A 857 6.66 -21.52 32.40
C LEU A 857 5.62 -22.66 32.21
N LEU A 858 5.53 -23.19 30.99
CA LEU A 858 4.54 -24.20 30.59
C LEU A 858 5.21 -25.56 30.26
N ASP A 859 4.48 -26.67 30.35
CA ASP A 859 4.91 -27.97 29.80
C ASP A 859 4.49 -28.20 28.33
N GLU A 860 4.74 -29.39 27.78
CA GLU A 860 4.33 -29.77 26.41
C GLU A 860 2.80 -29.81 26.21
N GLU A 861 2.02 -29.73 27.28
CA GLU A 861 0.55 -29.80 27.30
C GLU A 861 -0.08 -28.50 27.85
N ASP A 862 0.68 -27.40 27.78
CA ASP A 862 0.28 -26.02 28.11
C ASP A 862 -0.19 -25.82 29.57
N GLN A 863 0.23 -26.69 30.50
CA GLN A 863 -0.01 -26.49 31.94
C GLN A 863 0.96 -25.44 32.51
N VAL A 864 0.44 -24.41 33.19
CA VAL A 864 1.27 -23.47 33.96
C VAL A 864 1.94 -24.16 35.15
N LEU A 865 3.27 -24.11 35.20
CA LEU A 865 4.10 -24.70 36.27
C LEU A 865 4.69 -23.65 37.21
N GLN A 866 5.07 -22.49 36.69
CA GLN A 866 5.53 -21.32 37.46
C GLN A 866 5.06 -20.02 36.80
N GLU A 867 4.87 -18.98 37.62
CA GLU A 867 4.59 -17.60 37.20
C GLU A 867 5.71 -16.67 37.73
N SER A 868 6.04 -15.63 36.98
CA SER A 868 6.98 -14.57 37.33
C SER A 868 6.50 -13.24 36.73
N ARG A 869 7.11 -12.11 37.11
CA ARG A 869 6.80 -10.77 36.59
C ARG A 869 8.06 -10.04 36.16
N THR A 870 7.96 -9.17 35.15
CA THR A 870 9.08 -8.41 34.57
C THR A 870 8.58 -7.09 33.98
N ASP A 871 9.50 -6.15 33.76
CA ASP A 871 9.24 -4.89 33.07
C ASP A 871 10.03 -4.89 31.74
N LEU A 872 9.51 -4.24 30.71
CA LEU A 872 10.30 -3.74 29.58
C LEU A 872 10.70 -2.30 29.85
N ILE A 873 11.97 -1.97 29.59
CA ILE A 873 12.48 -0.59 29.58
C ILE A 873 13.33 -0.41 28.33
N GLY A 874 12.99 0.57 27.48
CA GLY A 874 13.62 0.78 26.18
C GLY A 874 13.48 -0.43 25.25
N GLY A 875 12.31 -1.08 25.25
CA GLY A 875 12.00 -2.22 24.40
C GLY A 875 12.59 -3.57 24.83
N GLU A 876 13.41 -3.62 25.89
CA GLU A 876 14.04 -4.85 26.42
C GLU A 876 13.65 -5.14 27.87
N GLY A 877 13.57 -6.43 28.22
CA GLY A 877 13.28 -6.91 29.57
C GLY A 877 13.89 -8.29 29.86
N ALA A 878 13.94 -8.68 31.14
CA ALA A 878 14.60 -9.91 31.57
C ALA A 878 13.82 -10.64 32.68
N LEU A 879 13.68 -11.95 32.54
CA LEU A 879 12.90 -12.80 33.43
C LEU A 879 13.68 -14.06 33.86
N GLY A 880 13.23 -14.70 34.94
CA GLY A 880 13.88 -15.91 35.43
C GLY A 880 13.00 -16.79 36.31
N PHE A 881 13.12 -18.10 36.09
CA PHE A 881 12.49 -19.17 36.86
C PHE A 881 13.57 -20.03 37.54
N ASN A 882 13.29 -20.53 38.74
CA ASN A 882 14.23 -21.30 39.56
C ASN A 882 13.60 -22.63 39.99
N GLU A 883 14.43 -23.60 40.37
CA GLU A 883 13.97 -24.94 40.81
C GLU A 883 13.15 -25.67 39.72
N VAL A 884 13.52 -25.45 38.45
CA VAL A 884 12.93 -26.14 37.30
C VAL A 884 13.54 -27.55 37.20
N GLU A 885 12.70 -28.58 37.12
CA GLU A 885 13.15 -29.97 36.94
C GLU A 885 13.64 -30.23 35.49
N PRO A 886 14.37 -31.32 35.21
CA PRO A 886 14.77 -31.66 33.86
C PRO A 886 13.60 -32.15 33.02
N GLY A 887 13.34 -31.48 31.90
CA GLY A 887 12.16 -31.72 31.06
C GLY A 887 12.13 -30.79 29.84
N ASN A 888 11.02 -30.86 29.10
CA ASN A 888 10.73 -29.98 27.97
C ASN A 888 9.65 -28.97 28.38
N TYR A 889 9.83 -27.71 27.99
CA TYR A 889 9.00 -26.58 28.45
C TYR A 889 8.79 -25.54 27.33
N LYS A 890 7.77 -24.69 27.49
CA LYS A 890 7.65 -23.40 26.80
C LYS A 890 7.75 -22.25 27.80
N LEU A 891 8.02 -21.05 27.30
CA LEU A 891 7.76 -19.79 28.00
C LEU A 891 6.63 -19.04 27.29
N LYS A 892 5.79 -18.34 28.07
CA LYS A 892 4.82 -17.36 27.54
C LYS A 892 4.93 -16.06 28.34
N VAL A 893 4.89 -14.90 27.69
CA VAL A 893 4.93 -13.57 28.32
C VAL A 893 3.79 -12.72 27.78
N CYS A 894 3.12 -11.98 28.65
CA CYS A 894 1.88 -11.26 28.34
C CYS A 894 1.73 -9.94 29.13
N SER A 895 1.01 -8.98 28.55
CA SER A 895 0.59 -7.71 29.16
C SER A 895 -0.88 -7.69 29.63
N ASP A 896 -1.32 -6.52 30.12
CA ASP A 896 -2.67 -6.12 30.58
C ASP A 896 -2.85 -4.63 30.23
N ILE A 897 -2.69 -4.28 28.95
CA ILE A 897 -2.71 -2.93 28.35
C ILE A 897 -4.12 -2.35 28.34
N ASN A 898 -5.14 -3.18 28.13
CA ASN A 898 -6.53 -2.76 28.12
C ASN A 898 -7.14 -2.59 29.54
N GLY A 899 -6.44 -3.05 30.58
CA GLY A 899 -6.80 -2.93 32.00
C GLY A 899 -7.86 -3.91 32.52
N ASP A 900 -8.33 -4.87 31.73
CA ASP A 900 -9.43 -5.78 32.09
C ASP A 900 -9.01 -6.97 32.97
N ASN A 901 -7.70 -7.17 33.19
CA ASN A 901 -7.09 -8.30 33.91
C ASN A 901 -7.18 -9.67 33.19
N ALA A 902 -7.45 -9.71 31.89
CA ALA A 902 -7.40 -10.89 31.01
C ALA A 902 -6.05 -10.99 30.29
N TRP A 903 -5.01 -11.30 31.07
CA TRP A 903 -3.62 -11.45 30.61
C TRP A 903 -3.52 -12.43 29.44
N CYS A 904 -2.78 -12.02 28.40
CA CYS A 904 -2.67 -12.72 27.11
C CYS A 904 -3.92 -12.64 26.20
N GLY A 905 -4.85 -11.71 26.46
CA GLY A 905 -6.04 -11.50 25.64
C GLY A 905 -5.78 -10.95 24.24
N SER A 906 -6.84 -10.80 23.44
CA SER A 906 -6.78 -10.07 22.17
C SER A 906 -6.65 -8.57 22.46
N GLY A 907 -5.78 -7.87 21.73
CA GLY A 907 -5.37 -6.50 22.04
C GLY A 907 -4.19 -6.38 23.01
N GLU A 908 -3.62 -7.50 23.47
CA GLU A 908 -2.43 -7.52 24.34
C GLU A 908 -1.14 -7.81 23.57
N LEU A 909 0.00 -7.46 24.16
CA LEU A 909 1.30 -7.96 23.73
C LEU A 909 1.50 -9.38 24.25
N VAL A 910 1.80 -10.32 23.36
CA VAL A 910 2.04 -11.72 23.68
C VAL A 910 3.31 -12.23 23.00
N ALA A 911 4.08 -13.04 23.72
CA ALA A 911 5.21 -13.81 23.21
C ALA A 911 5.11 -15.25 23.72
N GLU A 912 5.37 -16.25 22.87
CA GLU A 912 5.46 -17.66 23.26
C GLU A 912 6.66 -18.33 22.60
N SER A 913 7.39 -19.17 23.35
CA SER A 913 8.56 -19.88 22.81
C SER A 913 8.17 -21.21 22.18
N GLU A 914 8.95 -21.60 21.17
CA GLU A 914 9.11 -23.01 20.81
C GLU A 914 9.54 -23.86 22.02
N VAL A 915 9.28 -25.17 21.96
CA VAL A 915 9.58 -26.09 23.07
C VAL A 915 11.10 -26.30 23.23
N PHE A 916 11.62 -26.09 24.43
CA PHE A 916 13.05 -26.21 24.76
C PHE A 916 13.32 -27.22 25.91
N GLU A 917 14.51 -27.83 25.88
CA GLU A 917 14.96 -28.79 26.92
C GLU A 917 15.70 -28.06 28.07
N VAL A 918 15.31 -28.34 29.31
CA VAL A 918 16.06 -27.97 30.52
C VAL A 918 16.83 -29.18 31.01
N THR A 919 18.15 -29.02 31.16
CA THR A 919 19.03 -30.09 31.72
C THR A 919 19.49 -29.71 33.12
N GLY A 920 19.36 -30.64 34.08
CA GLY A 920 19.53 -30.40 35.52
C GLY A 920 20.95 -30.15 36.03
N VAL A 921 21.73 -29.37 35.31
CA VAL A 921 23.14 -28.98 35.60
C VAL A 921 23.53 -27.59 35.07
N SER A 922 22.66 -26.88 34.35
CA SER A 922 22.93 -25.53 33.81
C SER A 922 21.69 -24.64 33.85
N SER A 923 21.87 -23.35 33.60
CA SER A 923 20.78 -22.48 33.13
C SER A 923 20.47 -22.79 31.66
N THR A 924 19.21 -22.59 31.26
CA THR A 924 18.79 -22.49 29.85
C THR A 924 18.40 -21.04 29.58
N GLU A 925 18.91 -20.46 28.50
CA GLU A 925 18.59 -19.11 28.03
C GLU A 925 17.61 -19.19 26.86
N VAL A 926 16.57 -18.35 26.86
CA VAL A 926 15.50 -18.31 25.84
C VAL A 926 15.26 -16.86 25.42
N GLY A 927 15.20 -16.60 24.10
CA GLY A 927 14.76 -15.33 23.55
C GLY A 927 13.26 -15.33 23.28
N LEU A 928 12.58 -14.22 23.58
CA LEU A 928 11.17 -13.98 23.28
C LEU A 928 11.00 -12.63 22.57
N GLU A 929 10.15 -12.62 21.56
CA GLU A 929 9.80 -11.43 20.78
C GLU A 929 8.30 -11.16 21.05
N LEU A 930 7.98 -10.01 21.67
CA LEU A 930 6.62 -9.56 21.96
C LEU A 930 6.02 -8.87 20.74
N SER A 931 4.77 -9.21 20.44
CA SER A 931 3.98 -8.63 19.35
C SER A 931 2.53 -8.45 19.80
N ALA A 932 1.83 -7.45 19.25
CA ALA A 932 0.40 -7.28 19.49
C ALA A 932 -0.38 -8.47 18.93
N PHE A 933 -1.29 -9.02 19.73
CA PHE A 933 -2.03 -10.24 19.45
C PHE A 933 -3.49 -9.91 19.10
N SER A 934 -3.96 -10.32 17.91
CA SER A 934 -5.31 -10.01 17.42
C SER A 934 -6.14 -11.21 16.95
N GLU A 935 -5.58 -12.42 16.98
CA GLU A 935 -6.32 -13.65 16.63
C GLU A 935 -7.18 -14.14 17.80
N GLY A 936 -8.43 -14.48 17.47
CA GLY A 936 -9.42 -15.00 18.41
C GLY A 936 -10.80 -14.42 18.17
N VAL A 937 -11.83 -15.13 18.65
CA VAL A 937 -13.04 -14.46 19.12
C VAL A 937 -12.66 -13.75 20.43
N PRO A 938 -13.18 -12.55 20.75
CA PRO A 938 -13.02 -11.98 22.08
C PRO A 938 -13.56 -12.98 23.12
N ASN A 939 -12.67 -13.59 23.91
CA ASN A 939 -13.02 -14.68 24.82
C ASN A 939 -13.79 -14.10 26.02
N ASN A 940 -15.10 -14.34 26.07
CA ASN A 940 -16.01 -13.68 26.99
C ASN A 940 -16.08 -14.46 28.32
N ALA A 941 -15.13 -14.14 29.21
CA ALA A 941 -14.84 -14.86 30.44
C ALA A 941 -16.08 -15.41 31.20
N PRO A 942 -16.16 -16.73 31.49
CA PRO A 942 -17.40 -17.41 31.87
C PRO A 942 -18.23 -16.73 32.97
N VAL A 943 -19.36 -16.13 32.58
CA VAL A 943 -20.27 -15.40 33.47
C VAL A 943 -20.90 -16.35 34.49
N ILE A 944 -20.49 -16.22 35.75
CA ILE A 944 -21.05 -16.98 36.87
C ILE A 944 -22.46 -16.46 37.20
N THR A 945 -23.47 -17.29 36.94
CA THR A 945 -24.90 -16.98 37.08
C THR A 945 -25.54 -17.56 38.34
N SER A 946 -24.79 -18.32 39.14
CA SER A 946 -25.19 -18.75 40.49
C SER A 946 -24.80 -17.70 41.54
N ASP A 947 -25.69 -17.42 42.48
CA ASP A 947 -25.45 -16.50 43.60
C ASP A 947 -25.59 -17.26 44.93
N PRO A 948 -24.54 -17.29 45.79
CA PRO A 948 -24.55 -18.04 47.05
C PRO A 948 -25.38 -17.40 48.16
N GLU A 949 -25.67 -16.09 48.12
CA GLU A 949 -26.60 -15.44 49.04
C GLU A 949 -28.05 -15.81 48.68
N ILE A 950 -28.39 -15.84 47.38
CA ILE A 950 -29.72 -16.23 46.90
C ILE A 950 -30.03 -17.72 47.19
N THR A 951 -29.02 -18.59 47.31
CA THR A 951 -29.19 -20.01 47.62
C THR A 951 -28.94 -20.39 49.09
N ASP A 952 -28.95 -19.43 50.04
CA ASP A 952 -28.67 -19.64 51.48
C ASP A 952 -27.34 -20.41 51.72
N SER A 953 -26.37 -20.29 50.81
CA SER A 953 -25.16 -21.12 50.75
C SER A 953 -23.92 -20.47 51.41
N THR A 954 -24.10 -19.31 52.05
CA THR A 954 -23.09 -18.61 52.85
C THR A 954 -22.94 -19.16 54.28
N PHE A 955 -23.62 -20.26 54.62
CA PHE A 955 -23.54 -20.93 55.93
C PHE A 955 -23.26 -22.43 55.81
N ALA A 956 -22.52 -23.01 56.77
CA ALA A 956 -22.35 -24.46 56.90
C ALA A 956 -22.25 -24.94 58.36
N THR A 957 -23.00 -25.99 58.70
CA THR A 957 -23.01 -26.61 60.04
C THR A 957 -21.86 -27.61 60.22
N VAL A 958 -21.27 -27.69 61.42
CA VAL A 958 -20.28 -28.71 61.75
C VAL A 958 -20.88 -30.12 61.71
N GLY A 959 -20.30 -30.97 60.85
CA GLY A 959 -20.71 -32.38 60.70
C GLY A 959 -21.90 -32.62 59.77
N GLU A 960 -22.49 -31.58 59.19
CA GLU A 960 -23.44 -31.73 58.07
C GLU A 960 -22.73 -31.66 56.71
N GLU A 961 -23.42 -32.10 55.65
CA GLU A 961 -22.90 -32.14 54.29
C GLU A 961 -23.23 -30.81 53.59
N TYR A 962 -22.20 -30.02 53.30
CA TYR A 962 -22.33 -28.78 52.53
C TYR A 962 -22.44 -29.09 51.04
N LEU A 963 -23.33 -28.38 50.35
CA LEU A 963 -23.49 -28.43 48.90
C LEU A 963 -23.83 -27.03 48.37
N TYR A 964 -22.90 -26.43 47.64
CA TYR A 964 -23.18 -25.32 46.73
C TYR A 964 -22.97 -25.78 45.29
N ARG A 965 -23.71 -25.21 44.35
CA ARG A 965 -23.63 -25.56 42.93
C ARG A 965 -23.42 -24.29 42.11
N VAL A 966 -22.22 -24.18 41.56
CA VAL A 966 -21.84 -23.15 40.62
C VAL A 966 -22.60 -23.35 39.31
N LEU A 967 -23.15 -22.27 38.78
CA LEU A 967 -23.72 -22.18 37.45
C LEU A 967 -22.95 -21.09 36.70
N ALA A 968 -22.48 -21.41 35.51
CA ALA A 968 -21.86 -20.45 34.61
C ALA A 968 -22.50 -20.57 33.24
N THR A 969 -22.51 -19.45 32.52
CA THR A 969 -22.77 -19.34 31.09
C THR A 969 -21.54 -18.72 30.44
N ASP A 970 -21.41 -18.93 29.15
CA ASP A 970 -20.23 -18.71 28.34
C ASP A 970 -20.79 -18.48 26.94
N GLU A 971 -20.35 -17.40 26.30
CA GLU A 971 -20.90 -16.90 25.04
C GLU A 971 -20.13 -17.48 23.83
N ASP A 972 -18.92 -17.99 24.05
CA ASP A 972 -18.06 -18.62 23.05
C ASP A 972 -18.51 -20.06 22.72
N TYR A 973 -19.44 -20.62 23.51
CA TYR A 973 -19.98 -21.97 23.31
C TYR A 973 -21.08 -22.07 22.24
N GLU A 974 -20.68 -22.13 20.96
CA GLU A 974 -21.59 -22.44 19.85
C GLU A 974 -22.09 -23.91 19.81
N ASN A 975 -23.33 -24.11 19.34
CA ASN A 975 -23.83 -25.41 18.87
C ASN A 975 -25.10 -25.28 18.00
N GLU A 976 -25.29 -26.23 17.08
CA GLU A 976 -26.40 -26.30 16.09
C GLU A 976 -27.84 -26.23 16.66
N ASN A 977 -28.03 -26.22 17.98
CA ASN A 977 -29.34 -26.22 18.64
C ASN A 977 -29.55 -25.05 19.64
N GLY A 978 -28.57 -24.15 19.82
CA GLY A 978 -28.70 -22.97 20.68
C GLY A 978 -28.90 -23.30 22.17
N THR A 979 -28.18 -24.30 22.69
CA THR A 979 -28.19 -24.64 24.13
C THR A 979 -26.92 -24.18 24.84
N SER A 980 -27.05 -23.64 26.05
CA SER A 980 -25.92 -23.17 26.89
C SER A 980 -24.87 -24.26 27.16
N ALA A 981 -23.62 -23.83 27.40
CA ALA A 981 -22.48 -24.68 27.75
C ALA A 981 -22.83 -25.84 28.73
N PRO A 982 -22.52 -27.10 28.39
CA PRO A 982 -22.63 -28.21 29.34
C PRO A 982 -21.54 -28.03 30.40
N ARG A 983 -21.83 -28.22 31.69
CA ARG A 983 -20.84 -27.88 32.75
C ARG A 983 -19.50 -28.61 32.69
N SER A 984 -19.41 -29.74 32.00
CA SER A 984 -18.14 -30.41 31.70
C SER A 984 -17.28 -29.70 30.64
N TRP A 985 -17.77 -28.60 30.08
CA TRP A 985 -17.02 -27.64 29.29
C TRP A 985 -16.02 -26.91 30.18
N PHE A 986 -16.45 -26.48 31.37
CA PHE A 986 -15.61 -25.71 32.30
C PHE A 986 -14.64 -26.57 33.11
N ASN A 987 -13.49 -25.99 33.41
CA ASN A 987 -12.64 -26.33 34.54
C ASN A 987 -13.07 -25.51 35.76
N TYR A 988 -12.96 -26.10 36.96
CA TYR A 988 -13.40 -25.49 38.23
C TYR A 988 -12.28 -25.52 39.27
N SER A 989 -12.06 -24.40 39.95
CA SER A 989 -11.12 -24.27 41.07
C SER A 989 -11.79 -23.72 42.33
N ILE A 990 -11.24 -24.01 43.50
CA ILE A 990 -11.71 -23.47 44.79
C ILE A 990 -10.55 -23.23 45.74
N GLU A 991 -10.55 -22.05 46.36
CA GLU A 991 -9.70 -21.67 47.48
C GLU A 991 -10.56 -21.29 48.69
N LEU A 992 -10.06 -21.60 49.89
CA LEU A 992 -10.68 -21.27 51.17
C LEU A 992 -9.65 -20.53 52.03
N ILE A 993 -9.89 -19.28 52.39
CA ILE A 993 -8.98 -18.47 53.21
C ILE A 993 -9.70 -18.07 54.50
N ASN A 994 -9.10 -18.37 55.66
CA ASN A 994 -9.66 -17.96 56.95
C ASN A 994 -9.51 -16.45 57.17
N GLU A 995 -10.59 -15.75 57.55
CA GLU A 995 -10.54 -14.28 57.71
C GLU A 995 -9.82 -13.80 59.00
N GLU A 996 -9.59 -14.67 59.99
CA GLU A 996 -8.92 -14.29 61.24
C GLU A 996 -7.38 -14.47 61.19
N ASP A 997 -6.89 -15.52 60.49
CA ASP A 997 -5.45 -15.83 60.43
C ASP A 997 -4.84 -15.98 59.01
N GLY A 998 -5.65 -15.87 57.96
CA GLY A 998 -5.21 -16.00 56.57
C GLY A 998 -4.81 -17.42 56.15
N SER A 999 -5.05 -18.44 56.97
CA SER A 999 -4.68 -19.82 56.64
C SER A 999 -5.59 -20.46 55.59
N THR A 1000 -5.02 -21.32 54.74
CA THR A 1000 -5.76 -22.00 53.67
C THR A 1000 -6.48 -23.26 54.15
N GLY A 1001 -7.73 -23.42 53.72
CA GLY A 1001 -8.61 -24.54 54.03
C GLY A 1001 -8.71 -25.55 52.88
N ASN A 1002 -8.99 -26.81 53.22
CA ASN A 1002 -9.20 -27.90 52.24
C ASN A 1002 -10.36 -28.83 52.65
N PHE A 1003 -11.39 -28.26 53.28
CA PHE A 1003 -12.53 -29.02 53.83
C PHE A 1003 -13.79 -29.00 52.96
N LEU A 1004 -13.81 -28.12 51.95
CA LEU A 1004 -14.68 -28.21 50.78
C LEU A 1004 -13.81 -28.51 49.55
N SER A 1005 -14.42 -29.07 48.51
CA SER A 1005 -13.82 -29.32 47.20
C SER A 1005 -14.89 -29.15 46.12
N ILE A 1006 -14.52 -28.52 44.99
CA ILE A 1006 -15.37 -28.44 43.79
C ILE A 1006 -15.07 -29.60 42.85
N ASP A 1007 -16.06 -30.03 42.06
CA ASP A 1007 -15.93 -31.11 41.09
C ASP A 1007 -16.07 -30.64 39.62
N ILE A 1008 -15.92 -31.57 38.68
CA ILE A 1008 -15.95 -31.34 37.23
C ILE A 1008 -17.34 -30.96 36.67
N ILE A 1009 -18.34 -30.70 37.52
CA ILE A 1009 -19.66 -30.17 37.14
C ILE A 1009 -20.11 -29.01 38.05
N GLY A 1010 -19.15 -28.38 38.75
CA GLY A 1010 -19.37 -27.18 39.56
C GLY A 1010 -20.01 -27.44 40.93
N GLU A 1011 -19.97 -28.66 41.47
CA GLU A 1011 -20.58 -28.96 42.77
C GLU A 1011 -19.52 -28.88 43.90
N VAL A 1012 -19.58 -27.79 44.67
CA VAL A 1012 -18.78 -27.57 45.88
C VAL A 1012 -19.38 -28.41 47.00
N THR A 1013 -18.62 -29.39 47.48
CA THR A 1013 -19.06 -30.34 48.51
C THR A 1013 -18.04 -30.49 49.63
N GLY A 1014 -18.51 -30.83 50.84
CA GLY A 1014 -17.63 -31.11 51.96
C GLY A 1014 -18.36 -31.29 53.28
N VAL A 1015 -17.61 -31.57 54.36
CA VAL A 1015 -18.14 -31.73 55.72
C VAL A 1015 -17.29 -30.94 56.71
N PRO A 1016 -17.78 -29.78 57.20
CA PRO A 1016 -17.10 -28.99 58.21
C PRO A 1016 -16.92 -29.73 59.54
N LYS A 1017 -15.98 -29.27 60.36
CA LYS A 1017 -15.56 -29.89 61.63
C LYS A 1017 -15.30 -28.76 62.63
N GLU A 1018 -15.32 -29.04 63.94
CA GLU A 1018 -15.06 -28.04 65.00
C GLU A 1018 -13.83 -27.14 64.71
N LYS A 1019 -12.77 -27.71 64.11
CA LYS A 1019 -11.54 -26.99 63.73
C LYS A 1019 -11.64 -26.12 62.46
N HIS A 1020 -12.85 -25.91 61.92
CA HIS A 1020 -13.14 -25.02 60.79
C HIS A 1020 -14.16 -23.92 61.17
N ILE A 1021 -14.65 -23.86 62.41
CA ILE A 1021 -15.61 -22.82 62.85
C ILE A 1021 -14.99 -21.42 62.65
N GLY A 1022 -15.77 -20.49 62.10
CA GLY A 1022 -15.33 -19.13 61.76
C GLY A 1022 -15.76 -18.66 60.37
N SER A 1023 -15.36 -17.45 59.98
CA SER A 1023 -15.52 -16.94 58.61
C SER A 1023 -14.38 -17.42 57.70
N TRP A 1024 -14.76 -17.87 56.51
CA TRP A 1024 -13.85 -18.19 55.42
C TRP A 1024 -14.25 -17.40 54.19
N LYS A 1025 -13.31 -16.66 53.58
CA LYS A 1025 -13.47 -16.26 52.18
C LYS A 1025 -13.35 -17.52 51.33
N VAL A 1026 -14.41 -17.80 50.56
CA VAL A 1026 -14.42 -18.81 49.52
C VAL A 1026 -14.19 -18.10 48.20
N LYS A 1027 -13.17 -18.49 47.45
CA LYS A 1027 -12.93 -18.04 46.08
C LYS A 1027 -13.11 -19.22 45.15
N ILE A 1028 -13.99 -19.09 44.17
CA ILE A 1028 -14.26 -20.10 43.14
C ILE A 1028 -13.81 -19.52 41.81
N GLY A 1029 -12.97 -20.24 41.06
CA GLY A 1029 -12.68 -19.94 39.67
C GLY A 1029 -13.46 -20.84 38.73
N VAL A 1030 -13.99 -20.27 37.65
CA VAL A 1030 -14.60 -20.99 36.53
C VAL A 1030 -13.85 -20.59 35.26
N SER A 1031 -13.31 -21.58 34.57
CA SER A 1031 -12.47 -21.41 33.37
C SER A 1031 -13.03 -22.26 32.24
N ASP A 1032 -13.05 -21.73 31.03
CA ASP A 1032 -13.31 -22.46 29.78
C ASP A 1032 -12.09 -23.27 29.27
N ARG A 1033 -10.88 -22.84 29.69
CA ARG A 1033 -9.48 -23.25 29.43
C ARG A 1033 -8.61 -22.16 28.80
N ILE A 1034 -9.18 -20.99 28.49
CA ILE A 1034 -8.47 -19.85 27.91
C ILE A 1034 -8.35 -18.74 28.99
N ASP A 1035 -9.44 -18.43 29.71
CA ASP A 1035 -9.43 -17.44 30.81
C ASP A 1035 -9.98 -18.01 32.14
N THR A 1036 -10.29 -17.16 33.13
CA THR A 1036 -11.00 -17.56 34.37
C THR A 1036 -11.77 -16.41 35.04
N THR A 1037 -13.10 -16.54 35.12
CA THR A 1037 -13.94 -15.69 35.99
C THR A 1037 -13.92 -16.18 37.45
N TYR A 1038 -13.86 -15.26 38.40
CA TYR A 1038 -13.90 -15.57 39.84
C TYR A 1038 -15.18 -15.11 40.54
N GLN A 1039 -15.70 -15.96 41.43
CA GLN A 1039 -16.72 -15.60 42.42
C GLN A 1039 -16.14 -15.71 43.83
N GLU A 1040 -16.26 -14.64 44.61
CA GLU A 1040 -15.88 -14.63 46.03
C GLU A 1040 -17.10 -14.42 46.93
N PHE A 1041 -17.18 -15.17 48.04
CA PHE A 1041 -18.18 -14.97 49.09
C PHE A 1041 -17.64 -15.36 50.47
N ILE A 1042 -18.29 -14.91 51.55
CA ILE A 1042 -17.95 -15.32 52.91
C ILE A 1042 -18.83 -16.49 53.34
N LEU A 1043 -18.20 -17.61 53.69
CA LEU A 1043 -18.81 -18.78 54.30
C LEU A 1043 -18.63 -18.73 55.82
N THR A 1044 -19.73 -18.66 56.56
CA THR A 1044 -19.74 -18.80 58.02
C THR A 1044 -19.91 -20.26 58.40
N VAL A 1045 -18.98 -20.81 59.18
CA VAL A 1045 -19.03 -22.17 59.71
C VAL A 1045 -19.37 -22.15 61.20
N ASP A 1046 -20.49 -22.76 61.59
CA ASP A 1046 -21.07 -22.75 62.95
C ASP A 1046 -21.28 -24.18 63.54
N GLU A 1047 -21.53 -24.28 64.86
CA GLU A 1047 -21.74 -25.54 65.64
C GLU A 1047 -22.95 -26.40 65.20
#